data_AF-A0A9P7G6F3-F1
#
_entry.id   AF-A0A9P7G6F3-F1
#
_cell.length_a   1.000
_cell.length_b   1.000
_cell.length_c   1.000
_cell.angle_alpha   90.00
_cell.angle_beta   90.00
_cell.angle_gamma   90.00
#
_symmetry.space_group_name_H-M   'P 1'
#
loop_
_entity.id
_entity.type
_entity.pdbx_description
1 polymer ?
#
loop_
_entity_poly.entity_id
_entity_poly.type
_entity_poly.pdbx_seq_one_letter_code
_entity_poly.pdbx_strand_id
1 'polypeptide(L)'
;MTEQPANIARLRRRYLSLLLVHPYAKESKDVENHLWMQTSYAFIASYKQRILNLDRIIQSKLRQQQQPAQRPNNVPIVEHRKILQRFRQFLADEEKFWSQVVVRLRRSFALDEAAPALVALGIVTEAEEAVVEGSDGGVPPNGRNHFQFPPEEASTPFRPTNADEKALWLAILSKALVCLGDIARYRELYNEAGGRPKAGQEDTGFSRRSRNRRGGHSSEEPAPRPRNYEKAEQCYQQARLLVPGDGNPSHQLAIIATYRKDSFTSLTHYYRALCVRTPYDTASENLGSVLGKALEAWKTRSRRERDRQDALPPRVQVETFRENIVVLHSLWKVGMEKGLKKCVFVSCIPFRSVNGRCRMDALSRRHNKVVHDAFTTLLSQRYLPIDMISNSVVLSQGALWKHRMVRTLPNVTQNRRPEVPPPPEGTSVIIEWHILEHLLDLHRGLLEVGTEELRVPPPRDAPGDDLAQRITATFRRSLPALRIASKWLKANFKYLTLDHEFAAYQQTKRLEGVEVVRNPKYQFSRTSRRTIEFWESYSRFASDLSRTFNLYKIPPLTAPLEEDIEMRGFLPLKNMMDSVSPVEGRNTSGVLAEEAHPNDWQLMRIADLIEDAKGIAKLQSILQNSPITVFAVNHYTFNRELVEPQQVGRTDAAESGGQDHLLASIRDTRQSRLNQDDDNMTEITSRTDDDVLRDAFQFLHASPDGDDEGDEIVWDPRPTVTNDPCDPGDTFETSKEPCKAFAHALEGDVSIPRIGGHGSRRIYDRARSSQRRPQWPSHPEPFGVLRTTASFALWRGPFPSSKPQHLVHSTSQRDA
;
A
#
# COMPACT_ATOMS: atom_id res chain seq x y z
N MET A 1 3.08 -25.85 35.00
CA MET A 1 2.48 -24.62 34.42
C MET A 1 1.69 -23.78 35.44
N THR A 2 1.65 -24.14 36.72
CA THR A 2 0.97 -23.38 37.78
C THR A 2 1.74 -22.13 38.24
N GLU A 3 3.04 -22.01 37.95
CA GLU A 3 3.88 -20.85 38.32
C GLU A 3 3.94 -19.72 37.28
N GLN A 4 3.52 -19.97 36.04
CA GLN A 4 3.61 -18.98 34.96
C GLN A 4 2.78 -17.69 35.19
N PRO A 5 1.51 -17.72 35.63
CA PRO A 5 0.70 -16.50 35.73
C PRO A 5 1.19 -15.53 36.82
N ALA A 6 1.75 -16.04 37.92
CA ALA A 6 2.29 -15.20 39.00
C ALA A 6 3.57 -14.46 38.57
N ASN A 7 4.44 -15.12 37.82
CA ASN A 7 5.67 -14.51 37.29
C ASN A 7 5.38 -13.42 36.26
N ILE A 8 4.32 -13.57 35.46
CA ILE A 8 3.93 -12.57 34.45
C ILE A 8 3.20 -11.38 35.06
N ALA A 9 2.37 -11.59 36.08
CA ALA A 9 1.82 -10.46 36.85
C ALA A 9 2.95 -9.61 37.48
N ARG A 10 4.01 -10.27 37.98
CA ARG A 10 5.23 -9.58 38.48
C ARG A 10 5.98 -8.86 37.35
N LEU A 11 6.15 -9.50 36.19
CA LEU A 11 6.82 -8.90 35.04
C LEU A 11 6.07 -7.67 34.51
N ARG A 12 4.75 -7.80 34.33
CA ARG A 12 3.84 -6.71 33.94
C ARG A 12 3.93 -5.55 34.93
N ARG A 13 3.90 -5.82 36.24
CA ARG A 13 4.08 -4.79 37.27
C ARG A 13 5.41 -4.05 37.13
N ARG A 14 6.50 -4.77 36.87
CA ARG A 14 7.84 -4.17 36.68
C ARG A 14 7.88 -3.27 35.46
N TYR A 15 7.30 -3.69 34.34
CA TYR A 15 7.20 -2.86 33.14
C TYR A 15 6.32 -1.63 33.35
N LEU A 16 5.18 -1.75 34.02
CA LEU A 16 4.34 -0.60 34.37
C LEU A 16 5.06 0.39 35.29
N SER A 17 5.86 -0.10 36.24
CA SER A 17 6.68 0.75 37.10
C SER A 17 7.74 1.52 36.31
N LEU A 18 8.43 0.86 35.37
CA LEU A 18 9.40 1.53 34.50
C LEU A 18 8.72 2.56 33.60
N LEU A 19 7.56 2.23 33.04
CA LEU A 19 6.83 3.10 32.11
C LEU A 19 6.22 4.33 32.79
N LEU A 20 5.60 4.17 33.97
CA LEU A 20 4.77 5.21 34.59
C LEU A 20 5.45 5.93 35.76
N VAL A 21 6.42 5.30 36.43
CA VAL A 21 7.09 5.88 37.63
C VAL A 21 8.53 6.28 37.33
N HIS A 22 9.23 5.51 36.48
CA HIS A 22 10.62 5.78 36.11
C HIS A 22 10.80 5.98 34.59
N PRO A 23 10.01 6.87 33.95
CA PRO A 23 9.96 6.96 32.48
C PRO A 23 11.31 7.27 31.80
N TYR A 24 12.21 7.99 32.48
CA TYR A 24 13.51 8.40 31.97
C TYR A 24 14.68 7.49 32.38
N ALA A 25 14.40 6.38 33.09
CA ALA A 25 15.45 5.41 33.42
C ALA A 25 15.97 4.73 32.15
N LYS A 26 17.25 4.34 32.13
CA LYS A 26 17.86 3.66 30.98
C LYS A 26 17.16 2.33 30.70
N GLU A 27 16.69 1.68 31.76
CA GLU A 27 15.93 0.44 31.77
C GLU A 27 14.52 0.61 31.19
N SER A 28 14.01 1.83 31.06
CA SER A 28 12.68 2.13 30.52
C SER A 28 12.64 2.19 28.99
N LYS A 29 13.81 2.12 28.34
CA LYS A 29 13.90 2.07 26.89
C LYS A 29 13.14 0.86 26.34
N ASP A 30 12.25 1.11 25.37
CA ASP A 30 11.42 0.11 24.69
C ASP A 30 10.51 -0.71 25.63
N VAL A 31 10.26 -0.25 26.87
CA VAL A 31 9.45 -1.00 27.85
C VAL A 31 8.03 -1.23 27.38
N GLU A 32 7.44 -0.31 26.62
CA GLU A 32 6.13 -0.47 26.00
C GLU A 32 6.09 -1.67 25.04
N ASN A 33 7.17 -1.88 24.28
CA ASN A 33 7.29 -3.01 23.37
C ASN A 33 7.42 -4.32 24.17
N HIS A 34 8.24 -4.32 25.23
CA HIS A 34 8.40 -5.48 26.10
C HIS A 34 7.10 -5.83 26.83
N LEU A 35 6.34 -4.83 27.29
CA LEU A 35 5.04 -5.00 27.93
C LEU A 35 4.07 -5.73 26.98
N TRP A 36 3.99 -5.32 25.72
CA TRP A 36 3.19 -6.02 24.71
C TRP A 36 3.72 -7.42 24.41
N MET A 37 4.96 -7.52 23.96
CA MET A 37 5.52 -8.76 23.39
C MET A 37 5.63 -9.88 24.42
N GLN A 38 6.09 -9.58 25.63
CA GLN A 38 6.37 -10.59 26.66
C GLN A 38 5.16 -10.92 27.53
N THR A 39 4.13 -10.06 27.57
CA THR A 39 2.96 -10.30 28.44
C THR A 39 1.68 -10.55 27.66
N SER A 40 1.37 -9.76 26.64
CA SER A 40 0.09 -9.85 25.92
C SER A 40 0.23 -10.77 24.70
N TYR A 41 1.13 -10.42 23.78
CA TYR A 41 1.29 -11.13 22.52
C TYR A 41 1.80 -12.57 22.70
N ALA A 42 2.74 -12.82 23.61
CA ALA A 42 3.21 -14.18 23.92
C ALA A 42 2.06 -15.14 24.28
N PHE A 43 1.04 -14.65 24.98
CA PHE A 43 -0.14 -15.45 25.32
C PHE A 43 -1.07 -15.61 24.14
N ILE A 44 -1.34 -14.54 23.40
CA ILE A 44 -2.11 -14.59 22.16
C ILE A 44 -1.50 -15.64 21.23
N ALA A 45 -0.20 -15.58 20.96
CA ALA A 45 0.53 -16.53 20.14
C ALA A 45 0.41 -17.98 20.67
N SER A 46 0.56 -18.20 21.98
CA SER A 46 0.39 -19.53 22.58
C SER A 46 -1.03 -20.08 22.42
N TYR A 47 -2.05 -19.23 22.58
CA TYR A 47 -3.44 -19.60 22.32
C TYR A 47 -3.68 -19.91 20.84
N LYS A 48 -3.22 -19.05 19.92
CA LYS A 48 -3.30 -19.28 18.46
C LYS A 48 -2.72 -20.64 18.09
N GLN A 49 -1.49 -20.94 18.55
CA GLN A 49 -0.83 -22.22 18.28
C GLN A 49 -1.61 -23.43 18.82
N ARG A 50 -2.13 -23.35 20.05
CA ARG A 50 -2.92 -24.45 20.65
C ARG A 50 -4.23 -24.67 19.92
N ILE A 51 -4.92 -23.60 19.52
CA ILE A 51 -6.17 -23.67 18.75
C ILE A 51 -5.90 -24.30 17.39
N LEU A 52 -4.88 -23.83 16.66
CA LEU A 52 -4.49 -24.38 15.37
C LEU A 52 -4.13 -25.87 15.45
N ASN A 53 -3.39 -26.29 16.48
CA ASN A 53 -3.06 -27.70 16.68
C ASN A 53 -4.33 -28.55 16.90
N LEU A 54 -5.27 -28.08 17.73
CA LEU A 54 -6.54 -28.77 17.96
C LEU A 54 -7.41 -28.82 16.71
N ASP A 55 -7.46 -27.74 15.92
CA ASP A 55 -8.17 -27.74 14.64
C ASP A 55 -7.59 -28.76 13.66
N ARG A 56 -6.25 -28.89 13.57
CA ARG A 56 -5.59 -29.93 12.76
C ARG A 56 -5.95 -31.34 13.23
N ILE A 57 -5.97 -31.60 14.54
CA ILE A 57 -6.37 -32.89 15.12
C ILE A 57 -7.84 -33.20 14.84
N ILE A 58 -8.72 -32.19 14.91
CA ILE A 58 -10.15 -32.34 14.60
C ILE A 58 -10.34 -32.66 13.10
N GLN A 59 -9.65 -31.93 12.22
CA GLN A 59 -9.72 -32.15 10.76
C GLN A 59 -9.17 -33.52 10.36
N SER A 60 -8.07 -33.98 10.97
CA SER A 60 -7.49 -35.30 10.67
C SER A 60 -8.43 -36.44 11.09
N LYS A 61 -9.08 -36.33 12.25
CA LYS A 61 -10.09 -37.29 12.72
C LYS A 61 -11.35 -37.31 11.87
N LEU A 62 -11.81 -36.14 11.39
CA LEU A 62 -12.93 -36.04 10.45
C LEU A 62 -12.63 -36.72 9.11
N ARG A 63 -11.38 -36.65 8.62
CA ARG A 63 -10.94 -37.37 7.42
C ARG A 63 -10.86 -38.89 7.61
N GLN A 64 -10.46 -39.36 8.80
CA GLN A 64 -10.35 -40.79 9.12
C GLN A 64 -11.71 -41.50 9.34
N GLN A 65 -12.78 -40.74 9.64
CA GLN A 65 -14.13 -41.27 9.88
C GLN A 65 -14.88 -41.81 8.64
N GLN A 66 -14.24 -41.87 7.46
CA GLN A 66 -14.80 -42.55 6.27
C GLN A 66 -14.71 -44.09 6.34
N GLN A 67 -14.15 -44.68 7.40
CA GLN A 67 -14.17 -46.13 7.64
C GLN A 67 -15.12 -46.52 8.79
N PRO A 68 -15.98 -47.54 8.64
CA PRO A 68 -17.08 -47.80 9.56
C PRO A 68 -16.66 -48.75 10.69
N ALA A 69 -16.01 -48.25 11.76
CA ALA A 69 -15.97 -48.95 13.06
C ALA A 69 -15.23 -48.13 14.12
N GLN A 70 -15.86 -47.10 14.73
CA GLN A 70 -15.66 -46.71 16.13
C GLN A 70 -16.47 -45.45 16.48
N ARG A 71 -17.02 -45.42 17.69
CA ARG A 71 -17.77 -44.26 18.24
C ARG A 71 -16.86 -43.01 18.28
N PRO A 72 -17.37 -41.81 17.95
CA PRO A 72 -16.56 -40.59 17.93
C PRO A 72 -16.11 -40.21 19.35
N ASN A 73 -14.79 -40.19 19.59
CA ASN A 73 -14.22 -39.63 20.81
C ASN A 73 -14.24 -38.09 20.73
N ASN A 74 -15.24 -37.46 21.34
CA ASN A 74 -15.51 -36.01 21.27
C ASN A 74 -14.55 -35.14 22.11
N VAL A 75 -13.59 -35.73 22.83
CA VAL A 75 -12.66 -35.02 23.72
C VAL A 75 -11.95 -33.83 23.04
N PRO A 76 -11.39 -33.94 21.82
CA PRO A 76 -10.69 -32.82 21.17
C PRO A 76 -11.60 -31.62 20.85
N ILE A 77 -12.87 -31.87 20.53
CA ILE A 77 -13.85 -30.81 20.23
C ILE A 77 -14.21 -30.04 21.51
N VAL A 78 -14.36 -30.76 22.63
CA VAL A 78 -14.64 -30.14 23.93
C VAL A 78 -13.44 -29.34 24.43
N GLU A 79 -12.22 -29.86 24.27
CA GLU A 79 -10.98 -29.14 24.59
C GLU A 79 -10.81 -27.87 23.75
N HIS A 80 -11.08 -27.96 22.44
CA HIS A 80 -11.08 -26.80 21.55
C HIS A 80 -12.03 -25.71 22.05
N ARG A 81 -13.28 -26.06 22.36
CA ARG A 81 -14.27 -25.09 22.90
C ARG A 81 -13.82 -24.46 24.21
N LYS A 82 -13.24 -25.26 25.13
CA LYS A 82 -12.73 -24.76 26.43
C LYS A 82 -11.56 -23.79 26.24
N ILE A 83 -10.62 -24.10 25.35
CA ILE A 83 -9.47 -23.23 25.08
C ILE A 83 -9.93 -21.93 24.40
N LEU A 84 -10.84 -22.02 23.43
CA LEU A 84 -11.40 -20.84 22.77
C LEU A 84 -12.16 -19.93 23.74
N GLN A 85 -12.94 -20.51 24.66
CA GLN A 85 -13.62 -19.75 25.71
C GLN A 85 -12.62 -19.03 26.63
N ARG A 86 -11.55 -19.72 27.07
CA ARG A 86 -10.49 -19.11 27.87
C ARG A 86 -9.75 -18.02 27.12
N PHE A 87 -9.52 -18.20 25.82
CA PHE A 87 -8.86 -17.20 25.00
C PHE A 87 -9.72 -15.94 24.83
N ARG A 88 -11.02 -16.09 24.59
CA ARG A 88 -11.96 -14.94 24.55
C ARG A 88 -12.01 -14.19 25.88
N GLN A 89 -12.01 -14.92 27.00
CA GLN A 89 -11.94 -14.30 28.33
C GLN A 89 -10.63 -13.52 28.51
N PHE A 90 -9.49 -14.13 28.17
CA PHE A 90 -8.19 -13.47 28.21
C PHE A 90 -8.18 -12.19 27.37
N LEU A 91 -8.68 -12.21 26.13
CA LEU A 91 -8.77 -11.02 25.29
C LEU A 91 -9.69 -9.94 25.89
N ALA A 92 -10.74 -10.31 26.62
CA ALA A 92 -11.62 -9.35 27.30
C ALA A 92 -10.93 -8.68 28.49
N ASP A 93 -10.10 -9.43 29.22
CA ASP A 93 -9.32 -8.89 30.34
C ASP A 93 -8.16 -8.02 29.82
N GLU A 94 -7.54 -8.39 28.70
CA GLU A 94 -6.52 -7.57 28.05
C GLU A 94 -7.07 -6.28 27.45
N GLU A 95 -8.27 -6.29 26.86
CA GLU A 95 -8.94 -5.05 26.40
C GLU A 95 -9.08 -4.05 27.56
N LYS A 96 -9.58 -4.50 28.72
CA LYS A 96 -9.70 -3.66 29.93
C LYS A 96 -8.34 -3.17 30.44
N PHE A 97 -7.34 -4.05 30.45
CA PHE A 97 -5.99 -3.71 30.88
C PHE A 97 -5.40 -2.59 30.02
N TRP A 98 -5.42 -2.75 28.69
CA TRP A 98 -4.85 -1.76 27.77
C TRP A 98 -5.65 -0.46 27.72
N SER A 99 -6.98 -0.49 27.88
CA SER A 99 -7.78 0.73 28.07
C SER A 99 -7.31 1.52 29.30
N GLN A 100 -7.02 0.85 30.41
CA GLN A 100 -6.46 1.52 31.60
C GLN A 100 -5.04 2.03 31.38
N VAL A 101 -4.19 1.30 30.65
CA VAL A 101 -2.85 1.79 30.28
C VAL A 101 -2.94 3.09 29.50
N VAL A 102 -3.82 3.18 28.50
CA VAL A 102 -3.98 4.38 27.67
C VAL A 102 -4.48 5.57 28.48
N VAL A 103 -5.48 5.38 29.35
CA VAL A 103 -5.98 6.44 30.24
C VAL A 103 -4.89 6.91 31.21
N ARG A 104 -4.10 5.97 31.76
CA ARG A 104 -2.96 6.30 32.63
C ARG A 104 -1.87 7.07 31.90
N LEU A 105 -1.49 6.65 30.69
CA LEU A 105 -0.51 7.37 29.86
C LEU A 105 -0.97 8.80 29.57
N ARG A 106 -2.24 9.00 29.20
CA ARG A 106 -2.79 10.35 28.97
C ARG A 106 -2.61 11.23 30.20
N ARG A 107 -3.04 10.76 31.38
CA ARG A 107 -3.02 11.52 32.64
C ARG A 107 -1.60 11.75 33.14
N SER A 108 -0.78 10.70 33.22
CA SER A 108 0.58 10.77 33.77
C SER A 108 1.52 11.66 32.95
N PHE A 109 1.29 11.80 31.64
CA PHE A 109 2.14 12.59 30.73
C PHE A 109 1.44 13.82 30.14
N ALA A 110 0.25 14.20 30.63
CA ALA A 110 -0.52 15.35 30.17
C ALA A 110 -0.67 15.41 28.62
N LEU A 111 -1.10 14.30 28.02
CA LEU A 111 -1.25 14.15 26.56
C LEU A 111 -2.67 14.51 26.12
N ASP A 112 -3.04 15.78 26.24
CA ASP A 112 -4.41 16.24 25.95
C ASP A 112 -4.82 16.07 24.48
N GLU A 113 -3.87 16.02 23.55
CA GLU A 113 -4.13 15.71 22.14
C GLU A 113 -4.76 14.32 21.93
N ALA A 114 -4.57 13.39 22.87
CA ALA A 114 -5.16 12.07 22.77
C ALA A 114 -6.64 12.03 23.20
N ALA A 115 -7.15 13.07 23.88
CA ALA A 115 -8.52 13.11 24.39
C ALA A 115 -9.60 12.80 23.32
N PRO A 116 -9.62 13.46 22.14
CA PRO A 116 -10.59 13.17 21.10
C PRO A 116 -10.54 11.71 20.63
N ALA A 117 -9.35 11.13 20.56
CA ALA A 117 -9.17 9.73 20.19
C ALA A 117 -9.76 8.77 21.25
N LEU A 118 -9.62 9.08 22.54
CA LEU A 118 -10.17 8.25 23.62
C LEU A 118 -11.69 8.34 23.71
N VAL A 119 -12.26 9.52 23.47
CA VAL A 119 -13.70 9.73 23.38
C VAL A 119 -14.28 9.00 22.17
N ALA A 120 -13.65 9.12 20.99
CA ALA A 120 -14.09 8.43 19.78
C ALA A 120 -14.09 6.90 19.92
N LEU A 121 -13.20 6.34 20.76
CA LEU A 121 -13.16 4.90 21.06
C LEU A 121 -14.07 4.49 22.22
N GLY A 122 -14.74 5.44 22.87
CA GLY A 122 -15.57 5.19 24.06
C GLY A 122 -14.77 4.69 25.28
N ILE A 123 -13.47 5.00 25.34
CA ILE A 123 -12.59 4.63 26.47
C ILE A 123 -12.80 5.58 27.65
N VAL A 124 -13.04 6.87 27.35
CA VAL A 124 -13.37 7.93 28.30
C VAL A 124 -14.66 8.59 27.84
N THR A 125 -15.51 9.01 28.77
CA THR A 125 -16.72 9.79 28.44
C THR A 125 -16.42 11.29 28.39
N GLU A 126 -17.14 12.05 27.57
CA GLU A 126 -17.00 13.52 27.50
C GLU A 126 -17.19 14.20 28.88
N ALA A 127 -18.08 13.65 29.71
CA ALA A 127 -18.30 14.11 31.08
C ALA A 127 -17.10 13.84 32.01
N GLU A 128 -16.40 12.70 31.85
CA GLU A 128 -15.17 12.41 32.60
C GLU A 128 -14.00 13.30 32.16
N GLU A 129 -14.01 13.84 30.95
CA GLU A 129 -13.01 14.83 30.50
C GLU A 129 -13.32 16.24 31.02
N ALA A 130 -14.59 16.67 30.98
CA ALA A 130 -15.02 17.98 31.50
C ALA A 130 -14.75 18.16 33.01
N VAL A 131 -14.79 17.06 33.78
CA VAL A 131 -14.48 17.08 35.23
C VAL A 131 -12.97 17.24 35.50
N VAL A 132 -12.10 16.79 34.59
CA VAL A 132 -10.64 16.92 34.72
C VAL A 132 -10.17 18.36 34.49
N GLU A 133 -10.85 19.13 33.63
CA GLU A 133 -10.55 20.56 33.45
C GLU A 133 -11.09 21.46 34.57
N GLY A 134 -12.09 20.99 35.33
CA GLY A 134 -12.79 21.78 36.35
C GLY A 134 -12.46 21.48 37.82
N SER A 135 -11.64 20.46 38.12
CA SER A 135 -11.34 20.09 39.51
C SER A 135 -9.88 19.70 39.75
N ASP A 136 -9.19 20.51 40.55
CA ASP A 136 -7.90 20.20 41.18
C ASP A 136 -8.11 19.29 42.42
N GLY A 137 -8.95 18.25 42.28
CA GLY A 137 -9.47 17.46 43.39
C GLY A 137 -9.74 16.02 43.01
N GLY A 138 -8.98 15.11 43.61
CA GLY A 138 -8.89 13.69 43.26
C GLY A 138 -10.20 12.92 43.10
N VAL A 139 -10.24 12.11 42.04
CA VAL A 139 -11.24 11.05 41.85
C VAL A 139 -11.08 9.97 42.94
N PRO A 140 -12.16 9.39 43.52
CA PRO A 140 -12.04 8.44 44.62
C PRO A 140 -11.41 7.10 44.16
N PRO A 141 -10.50 6.48 44.94
CA PRO A 141 -9.81 5.26 44.57
C PRO A 141 -10.64 4.02 44.98
N ASN A 142 -11.84 3.82 44.42
CA ASN A 142 -12.67 2.65 44.78
C ASN A 142 -12.70 1.53 43.73
N GLY A 143 -11.87 1.60 42.70
CA GLY A 143 -11.54 0.44 41.88
C GLY A 143 -10.49 -0.41 42.59
N ARG A 144 -10.82 -1.65 43.00
CA ARG A 144 -9.78 -2.64 43.35
C ARG A 144 -8.72 -2.64 42.24
N ASN A 145 -7.45 -2.44 42.58
CA ASN A 145 -6.29 -2.49 41.67
C ASN A 145 -6.09 -3.89 41.06
N HIS A 146 -7.07 -4.37 40.28
CA HIS A 146 -7.15 -5.72 39.74
C HIS A 146 -5.92 -6.03 38.85
N PHE A 147 -5.46 -5.04 38.09
CA PHE A 147 -4.32 -5.14 37.20
C PHE A 147 -2.99 -4.68 37.81
N GLN A 148 -2.98 -4.34 39.11
CA GLN A 148 -1.76 -4.03 39.87
C GLN A 148 -0.95 -2.85 39.31
N PHE A 149 -1.62 -1.80 38.83
CA PHE A 149 -0.97 -0.55 38.46
C PHE A 149 -0.26 0.07 39.66
N PRO A 150 0.90 0.74 39.45
CA PRO A 150 1.50 1.57 40.50
C PRO A 150 0.51 2.62 41.03
N PRO A 151 0.55 2.94 42.34
CA PRO A 151 -0.26 4.03 42.89
C PRO A 151 0.07 5.35 42.17
N GLU A 152 -0.94 6.19 41.95
CA GLU A 152 -0.70 7.55 41.48
C GLU A 152 -0.15 8.33 42.67
N GLU A 153 1.14 8.66 42.66
CA GLU A 153 1.68 9.64 43.59
C GLU A 153 0.99 10.98 43.30
N ALA A 154 0.51 11.69 44.34
CA ALA A 154 -0.23 12.95 44.21
C ALA A 154 0.61 14.13 43.66
N SER A 155 1.74 13.85 43.05
CA SER A 155 2.65 14.79 42.40
C SER A 155 2.22 15.06 40.96
N THR A 156 2.45 16.30 40.53
CA THR A 156 2.18 16.84 39.18
C THR A 156 2.54 15.86 38.05
N PRO A 157 1.71 15.75 37.00
CA PRO A 157 2.01 14.90 35.84
C PRO A 157 3.38 15.20 35.25
N PHE A 158 4.02 14.18 34.68
CA PHE A 158 5.26 14.31 33.91
C PHE A 158 4.98 15.10 32.63
N ARG A 159 4.93 16.42 32.75
CA ARG A 159 4.71 17.30 31.61
C ARG A 159 5.96 17.26 30.72
N PRO A 160 5.83 16.86 29.43
CA PRO A 160 6.96 16.88 28.51
C PRO A 160 7.55 18.29 28.42
N THR A 161 8.87 18.40 28.47
CA THR A 161 9.56 19.70 28.50
C THR A 161 9.79 20.26 27.10
N ASN A 162 9.90 19.38 26.10
CA ASN A 162 10.14 19.71 24.70
C ASN A 162 9.17 18.94 23.77
N ALA A 163 9.11 19.39 22.51
CA ALA A 163 8.23 18.80 21.50
C ALA A 163 8.58 17.34 21.17
N ASP A 164 9.86 16.97 21.25
CA ASP A 164 10.34 15.64 20.91
C ASP A 164 9.96 14.60 21.98
N GLU A 165 10.07 14.95 23.26
CA GLU A 165 9.58 14.16 24.39
C GLU A 165 8.07 13.95 24.27
N LYS A 166 7.33 15.02 23.95
CA LYS A 166 5.89 14.91 23.73
C LYS A 166 5.56 13.97 22.57
N ALA A 167 6.28 14.09 21.45
CA ALA A 167 6.12 13.22 20.29
C ALA A 167 6.45 11.75 20.63
N LEU A 168 7.46 11.50 21.47
CA LEU A 168 7.80 10.17 21.96
C LEU A 168 6.65 9.56 22.78
N TRP A 169 6.09 10.31 23.74
CA TRP A 169 4.99 9.82 24.57
C TRP A 169 3.70 9.61 23.77
N LEU A 170 3.41 10.49 22.81
CA LEU A 170 2.32 10.30 21.85
C LEU A 170 2.54 9.04 21.00
N ALA A 171 3.77 8.74 20.57
CA ALA A 171 4.10 7.51 19.87
C ALA A 171 3.85 6.27 20.76
N ILE A 172 4.23 6.30 22.03
CA ILE A 172 3.96 5.21 22.98
C ILE A 172 2.44 5.00 23.17
N LEU A 173 1.68 6.09 23.32
CA LEU A 173 0.22 6.01 23.45
C LEU A 173 -0.43 5.48 22.14
N SER A 174 0.03 5.94 20.98
CA SER A 174 -0.41 5.43 19.68
C SER A 174 -0.15 3.93 19.53
N LYS A 175 1.02 3.43 19.93
CA LYS A 175 1.31 1.99 19.99
C LYS A 175 0.33 1.23 20.89
N ALA A 176 -0.06 1.80 22.03
CA ALA A 176 -1.05 1.20 22.92
C ALA A 176 -2.45 1.14 22.28
N LEU A 177 -2.84 2.15 21.48
CA LEU A 177 -4.05 2.11 20.65
C LEU A 177 -3.97 1.03 19.56
N VAL A 178 -2.81 0.84 18.92
CA VAL A 178 -2.58 -0.27 18.00
C VAL A 178 -2.75 -1.61 18.71
N CYS A 179 -2.23 -1.78 19.92
CA CYS A 179 -2.42 -3.00 20.73
C CYS A 179 -3.91 -3.26 21.03
N LEU A 180 -4.69 -2.21 21.33
CA LEU A 180 -6.15 -2.32 21.47
C LEU A 180 -6.84 -2.74 20.17
N GLY A 181 -6.37 -2.20 19.03
CA GLY A 181 -6.82 -2.62 17.70
C GLY A 181 -6.53 -4.10 17.42
N ASP A 182 -5.33 -4.57 17.75
CA ASP A 182 -4.95 -5.98 17.61
C ASP A 182 -5.80 -6.89 18.48
N ILE A 183 -6.06 -6.51 19.73
CA ILE A 183 -6.96 -7.24 20.62
C ILE A 183 -8.36 -7.31 20.02
N ALA A 184 -8.91 -6.19 19.56
CA ALA A 184 -10.22 -6.15 18.90
C ALA A 184 -10.27 -7.03 17.64
N ARG A 185 -9.20 -7.02 16.84
CA ARG A 185 -9.05 -7.86 15.66
C ARG A 185 -9.05 -9.34 16.02
N TYR A 186 -8.26 -9.76 17.00
CA TYR A 186 -8.25 -11.15 17.48
C TYR A 186 -9.58 -11.57 18.09
N ARG A 187 -10.27 -10.68 18.81
CA ARG A 187 -11.61 -10.96 19.35
C ARG A 187 -12.59 -11.31 18.25
N GLU A 188 -12.58 -10.56 17.16
CA GLU A 188 -13.45 -10.81 16.02
C GLU A 188 -13.03 -12.04 15.20
N LEU A 189 -11.73 -12.23 14.96
CA LEU A 189 -11.19 -13.38 14.24
C LEU A 189 -11.61 -14.71 14.87
N TYR A 190 -11.60 -14.76 16.20
CA TYR A 190 -11.96 -15.94 16.99
C TYR A 190 -13.42 -15.92 17.50
N ASN A 191 -14.26 -15.07 16.92
CA ASN A 191 -15.69 -15.03 17.20
C ASN A 191 -16.48 -15.99 16.29
N GLU A 192 -16.89 -17.13 16.85
CA GLU A 192 -17.68 -18.17 16.17
C GLU A 192 -19.19 -18.01 16.41
N ALA A 193 -19.63 -16.94 17.09
CA ALA A 193 -21.05 -16.72 17.35
C ALA A 193 -21.80 -16.37 16.04
N GLY A 194 -23.05 -16.84 15.91
CA GLY A 194 -23.95 -16.42 14.83
C GLY A 194 -23.66 -17.00 13.45
N GLY A 195 -23.05 -18.18 13.35
CA GLY A 195 -22.81 -18.88 12.08
C GLY A 195 -21.61 -18.35 11.27
N ARG A 196 -20.71 -17.59 11.92
CA ARG A 196 -19.50 -17.05 11.28
C ARG A 196 -18.51 -18.18 10.92
N PRO A 197 -17.81 -18.09 9.77
CA PRO A 197 -16.79 -19.06 9.40
C PRO A 197 -15.68 -19.10 10.46
N LYS A 198 -15.04 -20.27 10.63
CA LYS A 198 -13.88 -20.41 11.52
C LYS A 198 -12.70 -19.54 11.06
N ALA A 199 -11.83 -19.15 11.98
CA ALA A 199 -10.56 -18.50 11.64
C ALA A 199 -9.82 -19.36 10.59
N GLY A 200 -9.32 -18.73 9.51
CA GLY A 200 -8.65 -19.44 8.40
C GLY A 200 -9.57 -20.22 7.44
N GLN A 201 -10.90 -20.23 7.63
CA GLN A 201 -11.86 -20.90 6.73
C GLN A 201 -12.74 -19.93 5.93
N GLU A 202 -12.38 -18.64 5.86
CA GLU A 202 -13.14 -17.58 5.19
C GLU A 202 -13.38 -17.86 3.69
N ASP A 203 -12.47 -18.60 3.03
CA ASP A 203 -12.55 -18.93 1.60
C ASP A 203 -13.29 -20.23 1.27
N THR A 204 -13.55 -21.07 2.29
CA THR A 204 -14.14 -22.40 2.08
C THR A 204 -15.67 -22.40 2.02
N GLY A 205 -16.29 -21.23 1.83
CA GLY A 205 -17.74 -21.04 1.69
C GLY A 205 -18.44 -21.84 0.57
N PHE A 206 -17.70 -22.66 -0.19
CA PHE A 206 -18.23 -23.58 -1.19
C PHE A 206 -17.87 -25.06 -0.98
N SER A 207 -17.43 -25.48 0.21
CA SER A 207 -17.17 -26.91 0.46
C SER A 207 -18.42 -27.69 0.90
N ARG A 208 -19.03 -28.30 -0.14
CA ARG A 208 -19.80 -29.56 -0.14
C ARG A 208 -21.09 -29.58 0.69
N ARG A 209 -22.19 -29.27 0.00
CA ARG A 209 -23.52 -29.85 0.23
C ARG A 209 -23.39 -31.26 0.80
N SER A 210 -23.78 -31.42 2.07
CA SER A 210 -24.06 -32.72 2.67
C SER A 210 -25.25 -33.33 1.93
N ARG A 211 -24.97 -33.99 0.81
CA ARG A 211 -25.91 -34.83 0.08
C ARG A 211 -26.03 -36.10 0.89
N ASN A 212 -26.80 -36.06 1.99
CA ASN A 212 -27.46 -37.19 2.65
C ASN A 212 -28.09 -36.75 3.99
N ARG A 213 -29.10 -35.89 3.95
CA ARG A 213 -30.17 -35.89 4.96
C ARG A 213 -31.51 -35.80 4.25
N ARG A 214 -32.13 -36.96 4.07
CA ARG A 214 -33.51 -37.12 3.64
C ARG A 214 -34.38 -36.92 4.88
N GLY A 215 -35.15 -35.83 4.93
CA GLY A 215 -36.22 -35.64 5.91
C GLY A 215 -36.32 -34.23 6.49
N GLY A 216 -37.35 -33.49 6.05
CA GLY A 216 -38.16 -32.59 6.89
C GLY A 216 -37.58 -31.22 7.29
N HIS A 217 -38.27 -30.16 6.86
CA HIS A 217 -38.14 -28.74 7.20
C HIS A 217 -36.93 -27.97 6.64
N SER A 218 -37.23 -27.17 5.62
CA SER A 218 -36.44 -26.03 5.15
C SER A 218 -36.44 -24.92 6.20
N SER A 219 -35.60 -25.03 7.22
CA SER A 219 -35.03 -23.85 7.86
C SER A 219 -33.91 -23.35 6.95
N GLU A 220 -34.09 -22.20 6.31
CA GLU A 220 -32.98 -21.47 5.67
C GLU A 220 -31.88 -21.29 6.73
N GLU A 221 -30.80 -22.06 6.65
CA GLU A 221 -29.61 -21.77 7.47
C GLU A 221 -29.12 -20.37 7.07
N PRO A 222 -29.06 -19.42 8.01
CA PRO A 222 -28.68 -18.05 7.68
C PRO A 222 -27.26 -18.06 7.12
N ALA A 223 -27.08 -17.41 5.96
CA ALA A 223 -25.78 -17.25 5.34
C ALA A 223 -24.75 -16.73 6.37
N PRO A 224 -23.51 -17.24 6.37
CA PRO A 224 -22.50 -16.84 7.34
C PRO A 224 -22.35 -15.31 7.34
N ARG A 225 -22.61 -14.68 8.49
CA ARG A 225 -22.46 -13.23 8.62
C ARG A 225 -21.00 -12.84 8.40
N PRO A 226 -20.70 -11.78 7.64
CA PRO A 226 -19.34 -11.28 7.52
C PRO A 226 -18.79 -10.87 8.89
N ARG A 227 -17.46 -10.95 9.05
CA ARG A 227 -16.77 -10.46 10.25
C ARG A 227 -16.84 -8.93 10.29
N ASN A 228 -17.07 -8.37 11.48
CA ASN A 228 -17.08 -6.94 11.73
C ASN A 228 -15.80 -6.50 12.47
N TYR A 229 -14.85 -5.96 11.73
CA TYR A 229 -13.59 -5.42 12.26
C TYR A 229 -13.64 -3.93 12.64
N GLU A 230 -14.81 -3.29 12.64
CA GLU A 230 -14.98 -1.84 12.85
C GLU A 230 -14.28 -1.32 14.11
N LYS A 231 -14.35 -2.04 15.24
CA LYS A 231 -13.62 -1.65 16.46
C LYS A 231 -12.11 -1.61 16.26
N ALA A 232 -11.54 -2.61 15.57
CA ALA A 232 -10.11 -2.65 15.28
C ALA A 232 -9.72 -1.50 14.34
N GLU A 233 -10.53 -1.26 13.30
CA GLU A 233 -10.32 -0.15 12.37
C GLU A 233 -10.33 1.21 13.07
N GLN A 234 -11.30 1.46 13.95
CA GLN A 234 -11.36 2.69 14.73
C GLN A 234 -10.09 2.89 15.58
N CYS A 235 -9.62 1.85 16.28
CA CYS A 235 -8.37 1.92 17.04
C CYS A 235 -7.18 2.31 16.15
N TYR A 236 -7.00 1.64 15.01
CA TYR A 236 -5.89 1.94 14.09
C TYR A 236 -6.05 3.31 13.41
N GLN A 237 -7.27 3.74 13.09
CA GLN A 237 -7.55 5.08 12.55
C GLN A 237 -7.18 6.16 13.56
N GLN A 238 -7.58 6.02 14.82
CA GLN A 238 -7.24 6.98 15.87
C GLN A 238 -5.72 6.99 16.15
N ALA A 239 -5.06 5.83 16.16
CA ALA A 239 -3.60 5.74 16.26
C ALA A 239 -2.89 6.48 15.11
N ARG A 240 -3.37 6.30 13.87
CA ARG A 240 -2.86 7.00 12.67
C ARG A 240 -3.05 8.50 12.75
N LEU A 241 -4.23 8.97 13.19
CA LEU A 241 -4.53 10.40 13.31
C LEU A 241 -3.70 11.08 14.41
N LEU A 242 -3.45 10.36 15.51
CA LEU A 242 -2.65 10.85 16.63
C LEU A 242 -1.16 10.98 16.27
N VAL A 243 -0.61 9.98 15.55
CA VAL A 243 0.79 9.95 15.14
C VAL A 243 0.88 9.64 13.63
N PRO A 244 0.66 10.63 12.75
CA PRO A 244 0.60 10.45 11.31
C PRO A 244 1.94 10.07 10.66
N GLY A 245 3.05 10.26 11.39
CA GLY A 245 4.39 9.87 10.93
C GLY A 245 4.71 8.38 11.11
N ASP A 246 3.87 7.60 11.79
CA ASP A 246 4.08 6.16 12.03
C ASP A 246 3.36 5.30 10.98
N GLY A 247 4.10 4.40 10.34
CA GLY A 247 3.59 3.51 9.30
C GLY A 247 2.79 2.33 9.84
N ASN A 248 2.97 1.94 11.10
CA ASN A 248 2.36 0.73 11.66
C ASN A 248 0.81 0.77 11.66
N PRO A 249 0.12 1.84 12.12
CA PRO A 249 -1.34 1.91 12.05
C PRO A 249 -1.90 1.73 10.63
N SER A 250 -1.25 2.33 9.62
CA SER A 250 -1.62 2.14 8.22
C SER A 250 -1.40 0.70 7.76
N HIS A 251 -0.31 0.05 8.16
CA HIS A 251 -0.07 -1.36 7.85
C HIS A 251 -1.17 -2.27 8.42
N GLN A 252 -1.63 -2.03 9.65
CA GLN A 252 -2.72 -2.82 10.25
C GLN A 252 -4.05 -2.59 9.52
N LEU A 253 -4.36 -1.36 9.09
CA LEU A 253 -5.53 -1.08 8.25
C LEU A 253 -5.48 -1.82 6.91
N ALA A 254 -4.28 -1.98 6.31
CA ALA A 254 -4.10 -2.77 5.10
C ALA A 254 -4.41 -4.27 5.33
N ILE A 255 -4.06 -4.81 6.50
CA ILE A 255 -4.41 -6.19 6.88
C ILE A 255 -5.93 -6.33 7.00
N ILE A 256 -6.62 -5.40 7.67
CA ILE A 256 -8.10 -5.45 7.76
C ILE A 256 -8.74 -5.39 6.36
N ALA A 257 -8.24 -4.52 5.48
CA ALA A 257 -8.71 -4.44 4.10
C ALA A 257 -8.49 -5.78 3.34
N THR A 258 -7.39 -6.48 3.64
CA THR A 258 -7.10 -7.80 3.08
C THR A 258 -8.11 -8.86 3.53
N TYR A 259 -8.50 -8.88 4.82
CA TYR A 259 -9.59 -9.75 5.29
C TYR A 259 -10.93 -9.47 4.62
N ARG A 260 -11.15 -8.22 4.18
CA ARG A 260 -12.34 -7.82 3.39
C ARG A 260 -12.21 -8.09 1.90
N LYS A 261 -11.09 -8.66 1.43
CA LYS A 261 -10.76 -8.88 0.02
C LYS A 261 -10.74 -7.57 -0.80
N ASP A 262 -10.46 -6.45 -0.14
CA ASP A 262 -10.30 -5.15 -0.80
C ASP A 262 -8.82 -4.88 -1.08
N SER A 263 -8.35 -5.43 -2.21
CA SER A 263 -6.96 -5.27 -2.64
C SER A 263 -6.58 -3.81 -2.90
N PHE A 264 -7.52 -2.95 -3.29
CA PHE A 264 -7.23 -1.54 -3.57
C PHE A 264 -7.04 -0.73 -2.30
N THR A 265 -7.92 -0.92 -1.32
CA THR A 265 -7.78 -0.27 -0.01
C THR A 265 -6.54 -0.81 0.72
N SER A 266 -6.28 -2.13 0.64
CA SER A 266 -5.06 -2.74 1.16
C SER A 266 -3.80 -2.13 0.53
N LEU A 267 -3.77 -2.00 -0.80
CA LEU A 267 -2.68 -1.36 -1.54
C LEU A 267 -2.45 0.09 -1.10
N THR A 268 -3.52 0.85 -0.92
CA THR A 268 -3.47 2.26 -0.50
C THR A 268 -2.81 2.39 0.87
N HIS A 269 -3.23 1.57 1.83
CA HIS A 269 -2.68 1.60 3.18
C HIS A 269 -1.24 1.07 3.26
N TYR A 270 -0.85 0.06 2.45
CA TYR A 270 0.54 -0.36 2.37
C TYR A 270 1.46 0.74 1.80
N TYR A 271 1.04 1.48 0.77
CA TYR A 271 1.83 2.62 0.31
C TYR A 271 1.91 3.72 1.38
N ARG A 272 0.82 4.03 2.08
CA ARG A 272 0.85 4.97 3.21
C ARG A 272 1.85 4.53 4.28
N ALA A 273 1.82 3.26 4.69
CA ALA A 273 2.76 2.70 5.68
C ALA A 273 4.24 2.82 5.26
N LEU A 274 4.53 2.90 3.96
CA LEU A 274 5.88 3.04 3.40
C LEU A 274 6.28 4.50 3.10
N CYS A 275 5.32 5.42 3.04
CA CYS A 275 5.50 6.80 2.58
C CYS A 275 5.27 7.81 3.72
N VAL A 276 5.70 7.44 4.93
CA VAL A 276 5.67 8.26 6.15
C VAL A 276 7.07 8.34 6.75
N ARG A 277 7.25 9.23 7.74
CA ARG A 277 8.55 9.48 8.38
C ARG A 277 9.18 8.22 8.99
N THR A 278 8.38 7.37 9.63
CA THR A 278 8.81 6.09 10.20
C THR A 278 8.10 4.96 9.43
N PRO A 279 8.66 4.50 8.31
CA PRO A 279 8.03 3.50 7.46
C PRO A 279 7.95 2.13 8.17
N TYR A 280 6.96 1.33 7.80
CA TYR A 280 6.82 -0.05 8.29
C TYR A 280 7.29 -1.05 7.23
N ASP A 281 8.51 -1.55 7.36
CA ASP A 281 9.20 -2.29 6.28
C ASP A 281 8.47 -3.57 5.83
N THR A 282 7.80 -4.29 6.74
CA THR A 282 6.98 -5.49 6.43
C THR A 282 5.83 -5.16 5.46
N ALA A 283 5.40 -3.90 5.36
CA ALA A 283 4.43 -3.49 4.36
C ALA A 283 4.92 -3.74 2.92
N SER A 284 6.23 -3.72 2.67
CA SER A 284 6.81 -3.94 1.35
C SER A 284 6.61 -5.38 0.85
N GLU A 285 6.78 -6.37 1.73
CA GLU A 285 6.60 -7.79 1.42
C GLU A 285 5.11 -8.12 1.22
N ASN A 286 4.26 -7.66 2.13
CA ASN A 286 2.81 -7.86 2.04
C ASN A 286 2.22 -7.21 0.79
N LEU A 287 2.67 -5.99 0.46
CA LEU A 287 2.38 -5.33 -0.81
C LEU A 287 2.72 -6.23 -2.00
N GLY A 288 3.90 -6.84 -1.98
CA GLY A 288 4.35 -7.75 -3.04
C GLY A 288 3.45 -8.98 -3.20
N SER A 289 2.98 -9.55 -2.08
CA SER A 289 2.04 -10.67 -2.06
C SER A 289 0.67 -10.28 -2.66
N VAL A 290 0.10 -9.14 -2.24
CA VAL A 290 -1.18 -8.63 -2.78
C VAL A 290 -1.09 -8.41 -4.29
N LEU A 291 -0.03 -7.75 -4.75
CA LEU A 291 0.18 -7.50 -6.18
C LEU A 291 0.36 -8.80 -6.98
N GLY A 292 1.07 -9.78 -6.42
CA GLY A 292 1.22 -11.11 -7.03
C GLY A 292 -0.12 -11.84 -7.18
N LYS A 293 -0.90 -11.91 -6.10
CA LYS A 293 -2.25 -12.55 -6.10
C LYS A 293 -3.19 -11.87 -7.09
N ALA A 294 -3.24 -10.54 -7.10
CA ALA A 294 -4.08 -9.78 -8.03
C ALA A 294 -3.71 -10.05 -9.50
N LEU A 295 -2.41 -10.16 -9.80
CA LEU A 295 -1.93 -10.43 -11.15
C LEU A 295 -2.28 -11.86 -11.61
N GLU A 296 -2.16 -12.86 -10.75
CA GLU A 296 -2.56 -14.24 -11.08
C GLU A 296 -4.09 -14.37 -11.26
N ALA A 297 -4.87 -13.71 -10.42
CA ALA A 297 -6.33 -13.64 -10.58
C ALA A 297 -6.72 -12.99 -11.92
N TRP A 298 -6.04 -11.92 -12.31
CA TRP A 298 -6.28 -11.24 -13.59
C TRP A 298 -5.91 -12.12 -14.80
N LYS A 299 -4.80 -12.87 -14.74
CA LYS A 299 -4.38 -13.80 -15.81
C LYS A 299 -5.37 -14.93 -16.03
N THR A 300 -5.92 -15.48 -14.94
CA THR A 300 -6.81 -16.64 -14.97
C THR A 300 -8.24 -16.29 -15.41
N ARG A 301 -8.63 -15.00 -15.35
CA ARG A 301 -9.95 -14.55 -15.83
C ARG A 301 -10.16 -14.89 -17.32
N SER A 302 -11.36 -15.30 -17.71
CA SER A 302 -11.64 -15.70 -19.10
C SER A 302 -11.77 -14.50 -20.04
N ARG A 303 -11.36 -14.68 -21.31
CA ARG A 303 -11.54 -13.65 -22.36
C ARG A 303 -13.00 -13.20 -22.50
N ARG A 304 -13.96 -14.14 -22.39
CA ARG A 304 -15.41 -13.85 -22.49
C ARG A 304 -15.95 -13.01 -21.34
N GLU A 305 -15.27 -13.00 -20.20
CA GLU A 305 -15.63 -12.23 -19.01
C GLU A 305 -15.07 -10.80 -19.08
N ARG A 306 -13.95 -10.62 -19.79
CA ARG A 306 -13.36 -9.31 -20.10
C ARG A 306 -14.06 -8.59 -21.24
N ASP A 307 -14.45 -9.30 -22.30
CA ASP A 307 -15.08 -8.70 -23.49
C ASP A 307 -16.58 -8.36 -23.28
N ARG A 308 -17.20 -8.77 -22.17
CA ARG A 308 -18.62 -8.46 -21.81
C ARG A 308 -18.82 -7.07 -21.18
N GLN A 309 -17.82 -6.18 -21.28
CA GLN A 309 -17.76 -4.93 -20.54
C GLN A 309 -18.68 -3.80 -21.05
N ASP A 310 -19.18 -3.88 -22.28
CA ASP A 310 -19.89 -2.77 -22.94
C ASP A 310 -21.33 -2.49 -22.42
N ALA A 311 -21.78 -3.14 -21.33
CA ALA A 311 -23.08 -2.85 -20.71
C ALA A 311 -23.14 -3.21 -19.21
N LEU A 312 -22.03 -3.11 -18.49
CA LEU A 312 -21.98 -3.51 -17.07
C LEU A 312 -22.70 -2.48 -16.17
N PRO A 313 -23.39 -2.92 -15.10
CA PRO A 313 -23.92 -2.00 -14.09
C PRO A 313 -22.80 -1.14 -13.48
N PRO A 314 -23.09 0.12 -13.06
CA PRO A 314 -22.07 1.03 -12.52
C PRO A 314 -21.21 0.43 -11.42
N ARG A 315 -21.81 -0.35 -10.51
CA ARG A 315 -21.09 -1.05 -9.43
C ARG A 315 -19.99 -1.98 -9.96
N VAL A 316 -20.28 -2.74 -11.03
CA VAL A 316 -19.32 -3.68 -11.61
C VAL A 316 -18.23 -2.93 -12.37
N GLN A 317 -18.56 -1.82 -13.02
CA GLN A 317 -17.56 -0.97 -13.67
C GLN A 317 -16.58 -0.38 -12.64
N VAL A 318 -17.09 0.08 -11.49
CA VAL A 318 -16.28 0.59 -10.38
C VAL A 318 -15.35 -0.48 -9.79
N GLU A 319 -15.85 -1.70 -9.55
CA GLU A 319 -15.00 -2.82 -9.09
C GLU A 319 -13.96 -3.23 -10.16
N THR A 320 -14.34 -3.21 -11.44
CA THR A 320 -13.39 -3.49 -12.54
C THR A 320 -12.29 -2.44 -12.61
N PHE A 321 -12.65 -1.16 -12.46
CA PHE A 321 -11.69 -0.06 -12.40
C PHE A 321 -10.72 -0.24 -11.23
N ARG A 322 -11.24 -0.56 -10.04
CA ARG A 322 -10.47 -0.86 -8.83
C ARG A 322 -9.44 -1.97 -9.06
N GLU A 323 -9.88 -3.10 -9.61
CA GLU A 323 -9.00 -4.23 -9.94
C GLU A 323 -7.94 -3.84 -10.98
N ASN A 324 -8.33 -3.09 -12.01
CA ASN A 324 -7.42 -2.67 -13.07
C ASN A 324 -6.30 -1.76 -12.56
N ILE A 325 -6.57 -0.88 -11.59
CA ILE A 325 -5.50 -0.10 -10.92
C ILE A 325 -4.53 -1.03 -10.22
N VAL A 326 -5.01 -1.98 -9.41
CA VAL A 326 -4.12 -2.91 -8.69
C VAL A 326 -3.26 -3.71 -9.68
N VAL A 327 -3.84 -4.19 -10.78
CA VAL A 327 -3.11 -4.88 -11.85
C VAL A 327 -2.04 -4.00 -12.48
N LEU A 328 -2.32 -2.70 -12.70
CA LEU A 328 -1.33 -1.76 -13.24
C LEU A 328 -0.09 -1.69 -12.34
N HIS A 329 -0.29 -1.58 -11.02
CA HIS A 329 0.79 -1.61 -10.05
C HIS A 329 1.56 -2.94 -10.07
N SER A 330 0.86 -4.07 -10.25
CA SER A 330 1.50 -5.37 -10.40
C SER A 330 2.37 -5.46 -11.66
N LEU A 331 1.94 -4.84 -12.77
CA LEU A 331 2.71 -4.81 -14.01
C LEU A 331 4.01 -4.01 -13.85
N TRP A 332 4.00 -2.91 -13.09
CA TRP A 332 5.23 -2.17 -12.78
C TRP A 332 6.21 -3.00 -11.95
N LYS A 333 5.73 -3.69 -10.91
CA LYS A 333 6.55 -4.60 -10.08
C LYS A 333 7.21 -5.70 -10.92
N VAL A 334 6.41 -6.40 -11.74
CA VAL A 334 6.93 -7.46 -12.61
C VAL A 334 7.90 -6.90 -13.66
N GLY A 335 7.62 -5.72 -14.20
CA GLY A 335 8.52 -5.00 -15.10
C GLY A 335 9.88 -4.73 -14.47
N MET A 336 9.91 -4.33 -13.20
CA MET A 336 11.13 -4.12 -12.42
C MET A 336 11.91 -5.41 -12.15
N GLU A 337 11.23 -6.47 -11.73
CA GLU A 337 11.88 -7.74 -11.34
C GLU A 337 12.42 -8.51 -12.56
N LYS A 338 11.64 -8.58 -13.65
CA LYS A 338 11.94 -9.46 -14.79
C LYS A 338 12.48 -8.71 -16.01
N GLY A 339 12.45 -7.38 -16.00
CA GLY A 339 12.88 -6.53 -17.10
C GLY A 339 11.89 -6.46 -18.26
N LEU A 340 11.89 -5.31 -18.94
CA LEU A 340 10.93 -5.00 -20.01
C LEU A 340 11.17 -5.75 -21.33
N LYS A 341 12.38 -6.30 -21.54
CA LYS A 341 12.79 -7.02 -22.78
C LYS A 341 12.68 -8.54 -22.69
N LYS A 342 12.92 -9.14 -21.52
CA LYS A 342 12.97 -10.60 -21.34
C LYS A 342 11.59 -11.23 -21.12
N CYS A 343 10.60 -10.44 -20.72
CA CYS A 343 9.26 -10.93 -20.50
C CYS A 343 8.50 -11.15 -21.81
N VAL A 344 8.65 -12.33 -22.39
CA VAL A 344 7.72 -12.87 -23.36
C VAL A 344 6.60 -13.55 -22.57
N PHE A 345 5.48 -12.85 -22.36
CA PHE A 345 4.28 -13.55 -21.91
C PHE A 345 3.77 -14.40 -23.07
N VAL A 346 4.02 -15.71 -22.98
CA VAL A 346 3.44 -16.70 -23.89
C VAL A 346 1.94 -16.76 -23.58
N SER A 347 1.15 -16.29 -24.55
CA SER A 347 -0.30 -16.54 -24.70
C SER A 347 -1.18 -16.43 -23.44
N CYS A 348 -1.53 -15.23 -22.99
CA CYS A 348 -2.73 -15.02 -22.14
C CYS A 348 -3.51 -13.73 -22.45
N ILE A 349 -3.04 -12.87 -23.36
CA ILE A 349 -3.67 -11.57 -23.67
C ILE A 349 -4.04 -11.54 -25.15
N PRO A 350 -5.34 -11.55 -25.52
CA PRO A 350 -5.77 -11.71 -26.89
C PRO A 350 -6.13 -10.34 -27.48
N PHE A 351 -5.13 -9.49 -27.73
CA PHE A 351 -5.32 -8.36 -28.65
C PHE A 351 -4.18 -8.34 -29.65
N ARG A 352 -4.51 -8.76 -30.88
CA ARG A 352 -3.66 -8.94 -32.09
C ARG A 352 -2.19 -8.52 -31.90
N SER A 353 -1.35 -9.47 -31.52
CA SER A 353 0.03 -9.52 -32.02
C SER A 353 0.09 -10.76 -32.89
N VAL A 354 0.30 -10.57 -34.19
CA VAL A 354 0.33 -11.63 -35.22
C VAL A 354 1.38 -12.71 -34.90
N ASN A 355 2.28 -12.47 -33.93
CA ASN A 355 3.35 -13.39 -33.53
C ASN A 355 3.34 -13.79 -32.04
N GLY A 356 2.22 -13.60 -31.30
CA GLY A 356 2.07 -14.14 -29.94
C GLY A 356 3.02 -13.59 -28.86
N ARG A 357 3.77 -12.50 -29.16
CA ARG A 357 4.68 -11.84 -28.22
C ARG A 357 4.25 -10.38 -28.04
N CYS A 358 3.88 -10.00 -26.82
CA CYS A 358 3.71 -8.60 -26.41
C CYS A 358 4.80 -8.26 -25.40
N ARG A 359 5.59 -7.22 -25.68
CA ARG A 359 6.59 -6.68 -24.74
C ARG A 359 5.85 -6.13 -23.51
N MET A 360 6.36 -6.39 -22.29
CA MET A 360 5.74 -5.89 -21.04
C MET A 360 5.55 -4.38 -21.04
N ASP A 361 6.50 -3.67 -21.64
CA ASP A 361 6.44 -2.24 -21.89
C ASP A 361 5.14 -1.80 -22.60
N ALA A 362 4.82 -2.45 -23.72
CA ALA A 362 3.61 -2.16 -24.47
C ALA A 362 2.34 -2.59 -23.74
N LEU A 363 2.40 -3.66 -22.93
CA LEU A 363 1.27 -4.11 -22.12
C LEU A 363 0.94 -3.09 -21.03
N SER A 364 1.95 -2.65 -20.26
CA SER A 364 1.77 -1.68 -19.18
C SER A 364 1.16 -0.38 -19.70
N ARG A 365 1.64 0.17 -20.82
CA ARG A 365 1.09 1.40 -21.40
C ARG A 365 -0.33 1.24 -21.91
N ARG A 366 -0.66 0.11 -22.54
CA ARG A 366 -2.04 -0.17 -22.98
C ARG A 366 -2.98 -0.28 -21.79
N HIS A 367 -2.54 -0.95 -20.73
CA HIS A 367 -3.33 -1.09 -19.51
C HIS A 367 -3.50 0.25 -18.78
N ASN A 368 -2.46 1.09 -18.73
CA ASN A 368 -2.57 2.48 -18.25
C ASN A 368 -3.68 3.24 -18.98
N LYS A 369 -3.70 3.18 -20.33
CA LYS A 369 -4.77 3.82 -21.12
C LYS A 369 -6.17 3.33 -20.73
N VAL A 370 -6.35 2.02 -20.56
CA VAL A 370 -7.65 1.45 -20.14
C VAL A 370 -8.07 1.99 -18.77
N VAL A 371 -7.14 2.09 -17.83
CA VAL A 371 -7.41 2.64 -16.49
C VAL A 371 -7.77 4.12 -16.57
N HIS A 372 -7.01 4.91 -17.33
CA HIS A 372 -7.27 6.34 -17.54
C HIS A 372 -8.65 6.58 -18.18
N ASP A 373 -8.96 5.88 -19.28
CA ASP A 373 -10.23 6.06 -19.99
C ASP A 373 -11.43 5.68 -19.09
N ALA A 374 -11.29 4.62 -18.28
CA ALA A 374 -12.28 4.23 -17.28
C ALA A 374 -12.40 5.27 -16.16
N PHE A 375 -11.29 5.81 -15.64
CA PHE A 375 -11.28 6.84 -14.60
C PHE A 375 -12.07 8.07 -15.04
N THR A 376 -11.73 8.64 -16.21
CA THR A 376 -12.38 9.84 -16.75
C THR A 376 -13.87 9.61 -17.04
N THR A 377 -14.22 8.44 -17.57
CA THR A 377 -15.63 8.08 -17.84
C THR A 377 -16.43 7.93 -16.55
N LEU A 378 -15.93 7.17 -15.57
CA LEU A 378 -16.65 6.94 -14.31
C LEU A 378 -16.72 8.19 -13.43
N LEU A 379 -15.71 9.06 -13.52
CA LEU A 379 -15.69 10.35 -12.86
C LEU A 379 -16.77 11.28 -13.42
N SER A 380 -16.81 11.47 -14.75
CA SER A 380 -17.81 12.33 -15.41
C SER A 380 -19.25 11.80 -15.22
N GLN A 381 -19.43 10.48 -15.14
CA GLN A 381 -20.73 9.86 -14.84
C GLN A 381 -21.09 9.87 -13.35
N ARG A 382 -20.24 10.43 -12.48
CA ARG A 382 -20.45 10.52 -11.02
C ARG A 382 -20.57 9.15 -10.34
N TYR A 383 -19.99 8.10 -10.93
CA TYR A 383 -20.00 6.74 -10.38
C TYR A 383 -18.88 6.48 -9.37
N LEU A 384 -17.76 7.19 -9.48
CA LEU A 384 -16.66 7.04 -8.52
C LEU A 384 -17.00 7.71 -7.16
N PRO A 385 -16.78 6.98 -6.03
CA PRO A 385 -16.77 7.57 -4.70
C PRO A 385 -15.58 8.53 -4.50
N ILE A 386 -15.74 9.54 -3.64
CA ILE A 386 -14.71 10.57 -3.36
C ILE A 386 -13.37 9.93 -2.96
N ASP A 387 -13.40 8.99 -2.00
CA ASP A 387 -12.20 8.30 -1.53
C ASP A 387 -11.50 7.53 -2.64
N MET A 388 -12.25 6.94 -3.58
CA MET A 388 -11.66 6.20 -4.69
C MET A 388 -10.95 7.13 -5.67
N ILE A 389 -11.51 8.33 -5.92
CA ILE A 389 -10.88 9.34 -6.77
C ILE A 389 -9.56 9.79 -6.13
N SER A 390 -9.58 10.16 -4.85
CA SER A 390 -8.39 10.59 -4.10
C SER A 390 -7.36 9.47 -3.98
N ASN A 391 -7.78 8.25 -3.62
CA ASN A 391 -6.86 7.12 -3.42
C ASN A 391 -6.24 6.64 -4.75
N SER A 392 -6.90 6.79 -5.90
CA SER A 392 -6.29 6.50 -7.21
C SER A 392 -5.06 7.39 -7.46
N VAL A 393 -5.15 8.66 -7.08
CA VAL A 393 -4.03 9.61 -7.14
C VAL A 393 -2.96 9.27 -6.10
N VAL A 394 -3.34 9.06 -4.85
CA VAL A 394 -2.43 8.75 -3.73
C VAL A 394 -1.63 7.47 -3.99
N LEU A 395 -2.26 6.44 -4.55
CA LEU A 395 -1.60 5.20 -4.95
C LEU A 395 -0.45 5.47 -5.93
N SER A 396 -0.71 6.27 -6.96
CA SER A 396 0.27 6.62 -7.98
C SER A 396 1.42 7.46 -7.40
N GLN A 397 1.11 8.40 -6.52
CA GLN A 397 2.11 9.21 -5.80
C GLN A 397 2.99 8.34 -4.88
N GLY A 398 2.38 7.42 -4.13
CA GLY A 398 3.10 6.48 -3.25
C GLY A 398 3.96 5.49 -4.02
N ALA A 399 3.48 4.98 -5.16
CA ALA A 399 4.26 4.14 -6.05
C ALA A 399 5.49 4.86 -6.60
N LEU A 400 5.33 6.10 -7.05
CA LEU A 400 6.42 6.93 -7.56
C LEU A 400 7.44 7.25 -6.47
N TRP A 401 6.97 7.61 -5.27
CA TRP A 401 7.83 7.87 -4.11
C TRP A 401 8.65 6.64 -3.73
N LYS A 402 8.00 5.48 -3.57
CA LYS A 402 8.68 4.22 -3.25
C LYS A 402 9.73 3.86 -4.30
N HIS A 403 9.37 3.97 -5.59
CA HIS A 403 10.29 3.70 -6.69
C HIS A 403 11.53 4.60 -6.64
N ARG A 404 11.34 5.88 -6.32
CA ARG A 404 12.43 6.86 -6.20
C ARG A 404 13.26 6.67 -4.93
N MET A 405 12.66 6.37 -3.78
CA MET A 405 13.42 6.14 -2.53
C MET A 405 14.39 4.97 -2.63
N VAL A 406 13.99 3.88 -3.32
CA VAL A 406 14.90 2.77 -3.65
C VAL A 406 16.10 3.21 -4.50
N ARG A 407 15.97 4.33 -5.25
CA ARG A 407 17.02 4.93 -6.08
C ARG A 407 17.85 5.99 -5.34
N THR A 408 17.27 6.70 -4.36
CA THR A 408 17.88 7.89 -3.75
C THR A 408 18.67 7.63 -2.46
N LEU A 409 18.57 6.46 -1.81
CA LEU A 409 19.55 6.13 -0.76
C LEU A 409 20.93 5.94 -1.39
N PRO A 410 21.92 6.83 -1.12
CA PRO A 410 23.30 6.53 -1.48
C PRO A 410 23.70 5.28 -0.73
N ASN A 411 24.51 4.43 -1.37
CA ASN A 411 25.12 3.22 -0.79
C ASN A 411 25.89 3.51 0.52
N VAL A 412 25.18 3.69 1.63
CA VAL A 412 25.76 3.77 2.96
C VAL A 412 25.29 2.51 3.68
N THR A 413 26.23 1.56 3.78
CA THR A 413 26.14 0.30 4.55
C THR A 413 25.35 -0.88 3.97
N GLN A 414 25.56 -1.23 2.70
CA GLN A 414 25.36 -2.63 2.26
C GLN A 414 26.68 -3.43 2.34
N ASN A 415 27.06 -3.83 3.56
CA ASN A 415 27.93 -5.01 3.76
C ASN A 415 27.15 -6.34 3.63
N ARG A 416 25.86 -6.28 3.25
CA ARG A 416 25.07 -7.44 2.84
C ARG A 416 24.94 -7.42 1.32
N ARG A 417 25.35 -8.49 0.65
CA ARG A 417 25.09 -8.69 -0.78
C ARG A 417 23.58 -8.47 -1.02
N PRO A 418 23.15 -7.66 -2.00
CA PRO A 418 21.75 -7.59 -2.35
C PRO A 418 21.30 -8.99 -2.77
N GLU A 419 20.34 -9.54 -2.04
CA GLU A 419 19.75 -10.86 -2.26
C GLU A 419 18.98 -10.91 -3.61
N VAL A 420 18.67 -9.72 -4.17
CA VAL A 420 17.97 -9.53 -5.43
C VAL A 420 18.93 -8.94 -6.49
N PRO A 421 19.01 -9.52 -7.70
CA PRO A 421 19.81 -8.97 -8.79
C PRO A 421 19.41 -7.52 -9.12
N PRO A 422 20.36 -6.64 -9.49
CA PRO A 422 20.01 -5.29 -9.93
C PRO A 422 19.07 -5.35 -11.15
N PRO A 423 18.09 -4.43 -11.25
CA PRO A 423 17.14 -4.43 -12.36
C PRO A 423 17.91 -4.26 -13.70
N PRO A 424 17.42 -4.85 -14.80
CA PRO A 424 18.10 -4.74 -16.09
C PRO A 424 18.30 -3.29 -16.54
N GLU A 425 19.42 -2.99 -17.18
CA GLU A 425 19.85 -1.62 -17.53
C GLU A 425 18.74 -0.80 -18.20
N GLY A 426 18.45 0.38 -17.64
CA GLY A 426 17.42 1.29 -18.15
C GLY A 426 15.97 1.01 -17.75
N THR A 427 15.69 -0.18 -17.20
CA THR A 427 14.32 -0.56 -16.80
C THR A 427 13.75 0.40 -15.77
N SER A 428 14.56 0.81 -14.80
CA SER A 428 14.14 1.72 -13.73
C SER A 428 13.65 3.08 -14.24
N VAL A 429 14.35 3.68 -15.22
CA VAL A 429 13.97 4.98 -15.80
C VAL A 429 12.65 4.87 -16.56
N ILE A 430 12.45 3.78 -17.30
CA ILE A 430 11.22 3.57 -18.08
C ILE A 430 10.02 3.32 -17.15
N ILE A 431 10.20 2.53 -16.09
CA ILE A 431 9.15 2.30 -15.08
C ILE A 431 8.83 3.58 -14.30
N GLU A 432 9.85 4.37 -13.94
CA GLU A 432 9.64 5.68 -13.30
C GLU A 432 8.73 6.57 -14.16
N TRP A 433 9.02 6.64 -15.47
CA TRP A 433 8.15 7.36 -16.41
C TRP A 433 6.75 6.74 -16.52
N HIS A 434 6.59 5.41 -16.56
CA HIS A 434 5.25 4.82 -16.63
C HIS A 434 4.38 5.13 -15.41
N ILE A 435 4.98 5.18 -14.22
CA ILE A 435 4.28 5.57 -12.99
C ILE A 435 3.91 7.05 -13.07
N LEU A 436 4.84 7.90 -13.51
CA LEU A 436 4.61 9.33 -13.68
C LEU A 436 3.56 9.62 -14.77
N GLU A 437 3.60 8.93 -15.91
CA GLU A 437 2.62 9.01 -17.00
C GLU A 437 1.22 8.73 -16.46
N HIS A 438 1.05 7.64 -15.71
CA HIS A 438 -0.23 7.32 -15.09
C HIS A 438 -0.70 8.40 -14.11
N LEU A 439 0.20 8.93 -13.27
CA LEU A 439 -0.12 10.00 -12.33
C LEU A 439 -0.57 11.29 -13.05
N LEU A 440 0.14 11.68 -14.11
CA LEU A 440 -0.21 12.84 -14.95
C LEU A 440 -1.51 12.62 -15.71
N ASP A 441 -1.77 11.40 -16.20
CA ASP A 441 -3.02 11.02 -16.86
C ASP A 441 -4.20 11.15 -15.87
N LEU A 442 -4.08 10.65 -14.64
CA LEU A 442 -5.13 10.82 -13.61
C LEU A 442 -5.36 12.30 -13.27
N HIS A 443 -4.30 13.08 -13.13
CA HIS A 443 -4.43 14.53 -12.92
C HIS A 443 -5.10 15.22 -14.11
N ARG A 444 -4.69 14.89 -15.34
CA ARG A 444 -5.31 15.44 -16.55
C ARG A 444 -6.80 15.10 -16.61
N GLY A 445 -7.20 13.87 -16.31
CA GLY A 445 -8.61 13.47 -16.23
C GLY A 445 -9.41 14.31 -15.23
N LEU A 446 -8.84 14.61 -14.05
CA LEU A 446 -9.46 15.51 -13.07
C LEU A 446 -9.61 16.95 -13.61
N LEU A 447 -8.56 17.46 -14.25
CA LEU A 447 -8.53 18.83 -14.80
C LEU A 447 -9.50 18.99 -15.97
N GLU A 448 -9.57 18.00 -16.87
CA GLU A 448 -10.47 18.00 -18.03
C GLU A 448 -11.93 17.93 -17.59
N VAL A 449 -12.28 16.98 -16.71
CA VAL A 449 -13.65 16.92 -16.14
C VAL A 449 -13.96 18.20 -15.39
N GLY A 450 -13.05 18.70 -14.54
CA GLY A 450 -13.24 19.97 -13.83
C GLY A 450 -13.46 21.15 -14.78
N THR A 451 -12.77 21.19 -15.92
CA THR A 451 -12.94 22.24 -16.93
C THR A 451 -14.32 22.16 -17.60
N GLU A 452 -14.82 20.96 -17.92
CA GLU A 452 -16.17 20.79 -18.45
C GLU A 452 -17.24 21.19 -17.43
N GLU A 453 -17.07 20.82 -16.17
CA GLU A 453 -18.01 21.17 -15.10
C GLU A 453 -18.05 22.69 -14.83
N LEU A 454 -16.92 23.40 -14.98
CA LEU A 454 -16.88 24.87 -14.89
C LEU A 454 -17.64 25.58 -16.01
N ARG A 455 -17.92 24.91 -17.13
CA ARG A 455 -18.72 25.45 -18.24
C ARG A 455 -20.21 25.29 -18.04
N VAL A 456 -20.63 24.43 -17.10
CA VAL A 456 -22.04 24.23 -16.79
C VAL A 456 -22.60 25.50 -16.15
N PRO A 457 -23.65 26.12 -16.72
CA PRO A 457 -24.23 27.32 -16.15
C PRO A 457 -24.90 27.01 -14.80
N PRO A 458 -24.92 27.97 -13.85
CA PRO A 458 -25.64 27.78 -12.59
C PRO A 458 -27.15 27.58 -12.83
N PRO A 459 -27.87 26.94 -11.88
CA PRO A 459 -29.33 26.83 -11.93
C PRO A 459 -30.00 28.20 -12.13
N ARG A 460 -31.09 28.24 -12.92
CA ARG A 460 -31.78 29.51 -13.27
C ARG A 460 -32.32 30.27 -12.07
N ASP A 461 -32.62 29.55 -10.99
CA ASP A 461 -33.20 30.10 -9.75
C ASP A 461 -32.12 30.49 -8.72
N ALA A 462 -30.84 30.32 -9.05
CA ALA A 462 -29.75 30.65 -8.14
C ALA A 462 -29.59 32.19 -8.03
N PRO A 463 -29.42 32.73 -6.80
CA PRO A 463 -29.03 34.12 -6.62
C PRO A 463 -27.72 34.39 -7.38
N GLY A 464 -27.65 35.48 -8.15
CA GLY A 464 -26.50 35.76 -9.02
C GLY A 464 -25.15 35.87 -8.30
N ASP A 465 -25.16 36.11 -6.98
CA ASP A 465 -23.98 36.20 -6.12
C ASP A 465 -23.61 34.89 -5.37
N ASP A 466 -24.44 33.83 -5.41
CA ASP A 466 -24.12 32.57 -4.73
C ASP A 466 -23.13 31.72 -5.56
N LEU A 467 -21.85 31.92 -5.28
CA LEU A 467 -20.75 31.18 -5.94
C LEU A 467 -20.84 29.66 -5.72
N ALA A 468 -21.44 29.19 -4.63
CA ALA A 468 -21.50 27.75 -4.35
C ALA A 468 -22.43 27.00 -5.32
N GLN A 469 -23.42 27.67 -5.91
CA GLN A 469 -24.32 27.08 -6.92
C GLN A 469 -23.62 26.82 -8.26
N ARG A 470 -22.45 27.43 -8.48
CA ARG A 470 -21.60 27.14 -9.64
C ARG A 470 -20.82 25.83 -9.50
N ILE A 471 -20.76 25.26 -8.30
CA ILE A 471 -20.02 24.02 -8.04
C ILE A 471 -20.95 22.82 -8.27
N THR A 472 -20.81 22.18 -9.43
CA THR A 472 -21.62 21.01 -9.80
C THR A 472 -21.37 19.82 -8.87
N ALA A 473 -22.29 18.85 -8.88
CA ALA A 473 -22.17 17.67 -8.04
C ALA A 473 -20.97 16.78 -8.40
N THR A 474 -20.58 16.74 -9.68
CA THR A 474 -19.38 16.04 -10.14
C THR A 474 -18.14 16.79 -9.68
N PHE A 475 -18.10 18.11 -9.86
CA PHE A 475 -16.95 18.93 -9.46
C PHE A 475 -16.69 18.85 -7.96
N ARG A 476 -17.74 18.93 -7.12
CA ARG A 476 -17.66 18.73 -5.65
C ARG A 476 -16.96 17.44 -5.26
N ARG A 477 -17.18 16.35 -6.00
CA ARG A 477 -16.54 15.05 -5.71
C ARG A 477 -15.08 15.00 -6.15
N SER A 478 -14.69 15.73 -7.19
CA SER A 478 -13.31 15.79 -7.66
C SER A 478 -12.43 16.75 -6.86
N LEU A 479 -13.01 17.72 -6.14
CA LEU A 479 -12.24 18.78 -5.45
C LEU A 479 -11.18 18.25 -4.46
N PRO A 480 -11.46 17.26 -3.58
CA PRO A 480 -10.44 16.72 -2.69
C PRO A 480 -9.24 16.13 -3.45
N ALA A 481 -9.49 15.35 -4.51
CA ALA A 481 -8.44 14.74 -5.32
C ALA A 481 -7.66 15.80 -6.12
N LEU A 482 -8.34 16.83 -6.64
CA LEU A 482 -7.71 17.98 -7.30
C LEU A 482 -6.75 18.72 -6.35
N ARG A 483 -7.14 18.90 -5.07
CA ARG A 483 -6.25 19.52 -4.08
C ARG A 483 -5.03 18.67 -3.80
N ILE A 484 -5.21 17.37 -3.52
CA ILE A 484 -4.08 16.44 -3.31
C ILE A 484 -3.13 16.45 -4.52
N ALA A 485 -3.69 16.43 -5.74
CA ALA A 485 -2.94 16.52 -6.99
C ALA A 485 -2.15 17.84 -7.14
N SER A 486 -2.83 18.97 -6.87
CA SER A 486 -2.25 20.32 -6.92
C SER A 486 -1.09 20.50 -5.92
N LYS A 487 -1.26 20.00 -4.69
CA LYS A 487 -0.24 20.08 -3.63
C LYS A 487 0.96 19.21 -3.97
N TRP A 488 0.74 18.03 -4.55
CA TRP A 488 1.82 17.19 -5.06
C TRP A 488 2.61 17.87 -6.18
N LEU A 489 1.91 18.49 -7.14
CA LEU A 489 2.48 19.25 -8.25
C LEU A 489 3.39 20.38 -7.73
N LYS A 490 2.91 21.15 -6.75
CA LYS A 490 3.68 22.22 -6.10
C LYS A 490 4.89 21.67 -5.32
N ALA A 491 4.71 20.63 -4.52
CA ALA A 491 5.79 19.98 -3.76
C ALA A 491 6.90 19.41 -4.66
N ASN A 492 6.54 18.93 -5.84
CA ASN A 492 7.42 18.23 -6.77
C ASN A 492 7.67 19.01 -8.06
N PHE A 493 7.49 20.34 -8.05
CA PHE A 493 7.60 21.16 -9.26
C PHE A 493 8.96 21.02 -9.95
N LYS A 494 10.07 21.09 -9.20
CA LYS A 494 11.44 20.87 -9.72
C LYS A 494 11.65 19.50 -10.36
N TYR A 495 10.91 18.49 -9.91
CA TYR A 495 10.98 17.15 -10.49
C TYR A 495 10.26 17.12 -11.85
N LEU A 496 9.14 17.82 -11.98
CA LEU A 496 8.33 17.88 -13.21
C LEU A 496 8.91 18.81 -14.28
N THR A 497 9.82 19.72 -13.90
CA THR A 497 10.62 20.50 -14.86
C THR A 497 11.64 19.65 -15.61
N LEU A 498 11.87 18.40 -15.20
CA LEU A 498 12.70 17.44 -15.91
C LEU A 498 11.87 16.69 -16.95
N ASP A 499 12.43 16.51 -18.15
CA ASP A 499 11.79 15.78 -19.25
C ASP A 499 11.94 14.26 -19.09
N HIS A 500 11.22 13.70 -18.12
CA HIS A 500 11.22 12.26 -17.82
C HIS A 500 10.72 11.40 -18.98
N GLU A 501 9.76 11.94 -19.75
CA GLU A 501 9.24 11.29 -20.96
C GLU A 501 10.34 11.08 -21.99
N PHE A 502 11.12 12.12 -22.27
CA PHE A 502 12.26 12.01 -23.17
C PHE A 502 13.35 11.12 -22.59
N ALA A 503 13.63 11.16 -21.29
CA ALA A 503 14.62 10.28 -20.66
C ALA A 503 14.25 8.79 -20.84
N ALA A 504 12.98 8.43 -20.65
CA ALA A 504 12.50 7.08 -20.90
C ALA A 504 12.51 6.70 -22.40
N TYR A 505 12.16 7.65 -23.27
CA TYR A 505 12.26 7.47 -24.72
C TYR A 505 13.69 7.21 -25.17
N GLN A 506 14.64 8.03 -24.71
CA GLN A 506 16.07 7.90 -24.99
C GLN A 506 16.59 6.54 -24.51
N GLN A 507 16.22 6.11 -23.31
CA GLN A 507 16.61 4.81 -22.79
C GLN A 507 16.03 3.65 -23.62
N THR A 508 14.78 3.78 -24.06
CA THR A 508 14.14 2.80 -24.94
C THR A 508 14.85 2.70 -26.28
N LYS A 509 15.29 3.83 -26.86
CA LYS A 509 16.03 3.87 -28.12
C LYS A 509 17.46 3.38 -28.00
N ARG A 510 18.16 3.73 -26.92
CA ARG A 510 19.49 3.19 -26.60
C ARG A 510 19.46 1.67 -26.53
N LEU A 511 18.40 1.13 -25.92
CA LEU A 511 18.13 -0.30 -25.87
C LEU A 511 17.86 -0.91 -27.26
N GLU A 512 17.42 -0.15 -28.25
CA GLU A 512 17.25 -0.57 -29.65
C GLU A 512 18.53 -0.35 -30.49
N GLY A 513 19.62 0.13 -29.88
CA GLY A 513 20.87 0.47 -30.57
C GLY A 513 20.84 1.82 -31.28
N VAL A 514 19.82 2.64 -31.03
CA VAL A 514 19.66 3.98 -31.62
C VAL A 514 20.01 5.04 -30.58
N GLU A 515 21.03 5.84 -30.87
CA GLU A 515 21.38 6.99 -30.04
C GLU A 515 20.50 8.19 -30.40
N VAL A 516 19.87 8.79 -29.41
CA VAL A 516 19.06 10.01 -29.56
C VAL A 516 19.62 11.06 -28.63
N VAL A 517 19.97 12.21 -29.19
CA VAL A 517 20.53 13.34 -28.45
C VAL A 517 19.44 14.38 -28.21
N ARG A 518 19.36 14.90 -26.98
CA ARG A 518 18.45 15.99 -26.61
C ARG A 518 19.04 17.33 -27.07
N ASN A 519 18.20 18.22 -27.57
CA ASN A 519 18.59 19.62 -27.74
C ASN A 519 18.62 20.34 -26.38
N PRO A 520 19.80 20.75 -25.86
CA PRO A 520 19.91 21.33 -24.52
C PRO A 520 19.29 22.73 -24.41
N LYS A 521 18.98 23.38 -25.54
CA LYS A 521 18.32 24.70 -25.57
C LYS A 521 16.88 24.65 -25.02
N TYR A 522 16.21 23.50 -25.13
CA TYR A 522 14.81 23.35 -24.79
C TYR A 522 14.61 22.47 -23.57
N GLN A 523 13.64 22.84 -22.73
CA GLN A 523 13.29 22.10 -21.53
C GLN A 523 12.52 20.83 -21.84
N PHE A 524 11.65 20.86 -22.86
CA PHE A 524 10.87 19.71 -23.29
C PHE A 524 11.17 19.38 -24.75
N SER A 525 11.37 18.10 -25.02
CA SER A 525 11.49 17.59 -26.38
C SER A 525 10.13 17.64 -27.08
N ARG A 526 10.16 17.81 -28.40
CA ARG A 526 8.96 17.68 -29.26
C ARG A 526 8.29 16.31 -29.17
N THR A 527 9.02 15.27 -28.74
CA THR A 527 8.47 13.93 -28.58
C THR A 527 7.70 13.76 -27.26
N SER A 528 7.86 14.68 -26.31
CA SER A 528 7.28 14.60 -24.96
C SER A 528 5.83 15.08 -24.92
N ARG A 529 4.97 14.37 -25.68
CA ARG A 529 3.58 14.77 -25.90
C ARG A 529 2.75 14.76 -24.62
N ARG A 530 2.95 13.78 -23.75
CA ARG A 530 2.16 13.64 -22.51
C ARG A 530 2.42 14.78 -21.55
N THR A 531 3.69 15.14 -21.40
CA THR A 531 4.12 16.26 -20.55
C THR A 531 3.53 17.57 -21.05
N ILE A 532 3.55 17.79 -22.36
CA ILE A 532 2.99 19.00 -22.99
C ILE A 532 1.46 19.06 -22.83
N GLU A 533 0.74 17.99 -23.17
CA GLU A 533 -0.72 17.87 -23.04
C GLU A 533 -1.19 18.13 -21.60
N PHE A 534 -0.43 17.66 -20.61
CA PHE A 534 -0.71 17.89 -19.20
C PHE A 534 -0.67 19.38 -18.85
N TRP A 535 0.42 20.09 -19.18
CA TRP A 535 0.57 21.50 -18.82
C TRP A 535 -0.44 22.41 -19.54
N GLU A 536 -0.80 22.09 -20.79
CA GLU A 536 -1.88 22.79 -21.49
C GLU A 536 -3.24 22.63 -20.79
N SER A 537 -3.53 21.42 -20.32
CA SER A 537 -4.77 21.11 -19.62
C SER A 537 -4.81 21.80 -18.26
N TYR A 538 -3.68 21.82 -17.56
CA TYR A 538 -3.51 22.57 -16.31
C TYR A 538 -3.71 24.08 -16.50
N SER A 539 -3.08 24.69 -17.52
CA SER A 539 -3.21 26.13 -17.76
C SER A 539 -4.65 26.54 -18.12
N ARG A 540 -5.33 25.69 -18.90
CA ARG A 540 -6.76 25.86 -19.23
C ARG A 540 -7.62 25.80 -17.97
N PHE A 541 -7.51 24.74 -17.18
CA PHE A 541 -8.26 24.58 -15.94
C PHE A 541 -8.01 25.74 -14.96
N ALA A 542 -6.74 26.11 -14.71
CA ALA A 542 -6.39 27.17 -13.76
C ALA A 542 -6.96 28.54 -14.17
N SER A 543 -6.95 28.84 -15.48
CA SER A 543 -7.56 30.06 -16.03
C SER A 543 -9.08 30.05 -15.88
N ASP A 544 -9.72 28.92 -16.22
CA ASP A 544 -11.17 28.78 -16.15
C ASP A 544 -11.68 28.85 -14.69
N LEU A 545 -10.94 28.24 -13.76
CA LEU A 545 -11.23 28.30 -12.33
C LEU A 545 -11.13 29.73 -11.80
N SER A 546 -10.01 30.41 -12.06
CA SER A 546 -9.75 31.76 -11.55
C SER A 546 -10.64 32.83 -12.18
N ARG A 547 -11.15 32.57 -13.39
CA ARG A 547 -12.15 33.41 -14.07
C ARG A 547 -13.56 33.21 -13.53
N THR A 548 -13.90 31.98 -13.14
CA THR A 548 -15.23 31.63 -12.63
C THR A 548 -15.41 32.03 -11.16
N PHE A 549 -14.33 31.94 -10.38
CA PHE A 549 -14.33 32.10 -8.93
C PHE A 549 -13.41 33.25 -8.52
N ASN A 550 -14.01 34.35 -8.05
CA ASN A 550 -13.24 35.49 -7.55
C ASN A 550 -12.72 35.20 -6.14
N LEU A 551 -11.39 35.10 -5.99
CA LEU A 551 -10.74 34.77 -4.72
C LEU A 551 -11.14 35.72 -3.57
N TYR A 552 -11.40 37.01 -3.84
CA TYR A 552 -11.78 37.97 -2.81
C TYR A 552 -13.19 37.77 -2.25
N LYS A 553 -14.05 37.03 -2.96
CA LYS A 553 -15.42 36.71 -2.54
C LYS A 553 -15.53 35.33 -1.87
N ILE A 554 -14.42 34.60 -1.73
CA ILE A 554 -14.39 33.22 -1.27
C ILE A 554 -13.83 33.17 0.16
N PRO A 555 -14.42 32.37 1.07
CA PRO A 555 -13.88 32.20 2.42
C PRO A 555 -12.44 31.67 2.37
N PRO A 556 -11.50 32.26 3.12
CA PRO A 556 -10.14 31.74 3.22
C PRO A 556 -10.12 30.41 3.98
N LEU A 557 -9.07 29.61 3.75
CA LEU A 557 -8.85 28.36 4.46
C LEU A 557 -8.50 28.66 5.94
N THR A 558 -9.44 28.41 6.84
CA THR A 558 -9.31 28.73 8.29
C THR A 558 -9.17 27.49 9.17
N ALA A 559 -9.52 26.32 8.65
CA ALA A 559 -9.48 25.04 9.35
C ALA A 559 -9.00 23.93 8.38
N PRO A 560 -8.40 22.85 8.89
CA PRO A 560 -7.96 21.75 8.05
C PRO A 560 -9.18 21.03 7.46
N LEU A 561 -9.13 20.79 6.14
CA LEU A 561 -10.14 20.02 5.43
C LEU A 561 -9.94 18.51 5.67
N GLU A 562 -10.94 17.71 5.36
CA GLU A 562 -10.92 16.25 5.54
C GLU A 562 -9.70 15.59 4.88
N GLU A 563 -9.39 15.98 3.64
CA GLU A 563 -8.22 15.49 2.93
C GLU A 563 -6.88 15.98 3.51
N ASP A 564 -6.85 17.12 4.23
CA ASP A 564 -5.67 17.62 4.92
C ASP A 564 -5.35 16.73 6.13
N ILE A 565 -6.40 16.33 6.85
CA ILE A 565 -6.31 15.40 7.98
C ILE A 565 -5.87 14.00 7.49
N GLU A 566 -6.50 13.50 6.42
CA GLU A 566 -6.22 12.17 5.86
C GLU A 566 -4.82 12.05 5.24
N MET A 567 -4.25 13.15 4.72
CA MET A 567 -2.92 13.17 4.08
C MET A 567 -1.78 13.57 5.01
N ARG A 568 -2.06 13.88 6.28
CA ARG A 568 -1.02 14.29 7.24
C ARG A 568 0.07 13.22 7.34
N GLY A 569 1.34 13.66 7.32
CA GLY A 569 2.50 12.75 7.37
C GLY A 569 2.81 11.99 6.07
N PHE A 570 2.00 12.13 5.02
CA PHE A 570 2.26 11.52 3.71
C PHE A 570 3.38 12.26 2.97
N LEU A 571 4.59 11.70 3.00
CA LEU A 571 5.83 12.31 2.49
C LEU A 571 5.81 12.75 1.02
N PRO A 572 5.08 12.09 0.09
CA PRO A 572 5.03 12.54 -1.31
C PRO A 572 4.53 13.97 -1.48
N LEU A 573 3.80 14.51 -0.51
CA LEU A 573 3.28 15.87 -0.50
C LEU A 573 4.19 16.87 0.23
N LYS A 574 5.31 16.44 0.82
CA LYS A 574 6.29 17.30 1.54
C LYS A 574 5.63 18.29 2.52
N ASN A 575 4.70 17.79 3.33
CA ASN A 575 3.96 18.56 4.34
C ASN A 575 3.10 19.71 3.77
N MET A 576 2.86 19.77 2.45
CA MET A 576 2.00 20.79 1.84
C MET A 576 0.52 20.68 2.26
N MET A 577 0.14 19.57 2.90
CA MET A 577 -1.19 19.35 3.49
C MET A 577 -1.20 19.52 5.02
N ASP A 578 -0.05 19.80 5.65
CA ASP A 578 0.05 20.02 7.10
C ASP A 578 -0.20 21.50 7.47
N SER A 579 -0.45 22.36 6.49
CA SER A 579 -0.52 23.82 6.65
C SER A 579 -1.88 24.28 7.18
N VAL A 580 -2.08 24.10 8.47
CA VAL A 580 -2.76 25.13 9.27
C VAL A 580 -1.78 25.52 10.35
N SER A 581 -1.03 26.59 10.12
CA SER A 581 -0.25 27.23 11.18
C SER A 581 -1.22 27.56 12.30
N PRO A 582 -1.01 27.04 13.53
CA PRO A 582 -1.80 27.49 14.66
C PRO A 582 -1.49 28.97 14.80
N VAL A 583 -2.48 29.83 14.60
CA VAL A 583 -2.38 31.20 15.07
C VAL A 583 -2.09 31.10 16.57
N GLU A 584 -0.89 31.54 16.97
CA GLU A 584 -0.42 31.47 18.36
C GLU A 584 -1.51 32.02 19.28
N GLY A 585 -1.97 31.20 20.23
CA GLY A 585 -2.84 31.64 21.33
C GLY A 585 -4.31 31.18 21.31
N ARG A 586 -4.73 30.30 20.40
CA ARG A 586 -6.02 29.59 20.52
C ARG A 586 -5.83 28.09 20.45
N ASN A 587 -6.28 27.37 21.49
CA ASN A 587 -6.47 25.92 21.46
C ASN A 587 -7.35 25.59 20.24
N THR A 588 -6.72 25.15 19.15
CA THR A 588 -7.36 24.80 17.88
C THR A 588 -7.70 23.31 17.82
N SER A 589 -7.94 22.72 18.99
CA SER A 589 -8.49 21.39 19.15
C SER A 589 -9.96 21.55 19.54
N GLY A 590 -10.86 21.57 18.56
CA GLY A 590 -12.29 21.30 18.78
C GLY A 590 -13.29 22.40 18.41
N VAL A 591 -13.02 23.70 18.67
CA VAL A 591 -14.14 24.67 18.76
C VAL A 591 -14.38 25.55 17.53
N LEU A 592 -13.50 25.57 16.51
CA LEU A 592 -13.71 26.41 15.31
C LEU A 592 -14.12 25.64 14.05
N ALA A 593 -14.15 24.30 14.08
CA ALA A 593 -14.58 23.49 12.93
C ALA A 593 -16.11 23.36 12.84
N GLU A 594 -16.86 23.70 13.89
CA GLU A 594 -18.30 23.43 14.00
C GLU A 594 -19.22 24.43 13.26
N GLU A 595 -18.70 25.51 12.66
CA GLU A 595 -19.57 26.62 12.19
C GLU A 595 -19.60 26.86 10.68
N ALA A 596 -18.74 26.22 9.86
CA ALA A 596 -18.73 26.46 8.42
C ALA A 596 -19.75 25.59 7.67
N HIS A 597 -20.57 26.22 6.81
CA HIS A 597 -21.58 25.51 6.03
C HIS A 597 -20.93 24.59 4.98
N PRO A 598 -21.52 23.44 4.59
CA PRO A 598 -20.97 22.52 3.58
C PRO A 598 -20.52 23.17 2.27
N ASN A 599 -21.18 24.25 1.85
CA ASN A 599 -20.80 25.03 0.68
C ASN A 599 -19.50 25.82 0.88
N ASP A 600 -19.28 26.37 2.07
CA ASP A 600 -18.08 27.13 2.40
C ASP A 600 -16.86 26.23 2.35
N TRP A 601 -16.97 24.99 2.84
CA TRP A 601 -15.91 23.98 2.71
C TRP A 601 -15.55 23.68 1.25
N GLN A 602 -16.51 23.69 0.32
CA GLN A 602 -16.23 23.52 -1.11
C GLN A 602 -15.56 24.77 -1.71
N LEU A 603 -15.98 25.96 -1.27
CA LEU A 603 -15.39 27.22 -1.70
C LEU A 603 -13.96 27.38 -1.18
N MET A 604 -13.67 26.97 0.06
CA MET A 604 -12.31 26.92 0.62
C MET A 604 -11.41 26.01 -0.22
N ARG A 605 -11.91 24.85 -0.67
CA ARG A 605 -11.16 23.96 -1.58
C ARG A 605 -10.79 24.66 -2.89
N ILE A 606 -11.71 25.45 -3.45
CA ILE A 606 -11.48 26.22 -4.67
C ILE A 606 -10.47 27.35 -4.43
N ALA A 607 -10.57 28.08 -3.32
CA ALA A 607 -9.60 29.11 -2.96
C ALA A 607 -8.19 28.54 -2.88
N ASP A 608 -8.03 27.38 -2.23
CA ASP A 608 -6.74 26.71 -2.09
C ASP A 608 -6.15 26.30 -3.46
N LEU A 609 -6.97 25.78 -4.38
CA LEU A 609 -6.55 25.47 -5.76
C LEU A 609 -6.12 26.72 -6.55
N ILE A 610 -6.84 27.83 -6.40
CA ILE A 610 -6.47 29.11 -7.04
C ILE A 610 -5.13 29.61 -6.47
N GLU A 611 -4.92 29.51 -5.15
CA GLU A 611 -3.68 29.94 -4.53
C GLU A 611 -2.50 29.05 -4.91
N ASP A 612 -2.72 27.74 -5.06
CA ASP A 612 -1.71 26.84 -5.61
C ASP A 612 -1.36 27.19 -7.07
N ALA A 613 -2.35 27.51 -7.90
CA ALA A 613 -2.10 27.94 -9.29
C ALA A 613 -1.28 29.25 -9.33
N LYS A 614 -1.60 30.22 -8.48
CA LYS A 614 -0.78 31.43 -8.28
C LYS A 614 0.62 31.10 -7.79
N GLY A 615 0.75 30.18 -6.83
CA GLY A 615 2.03 29.72 -6.30
C GLY A 615 2.91 29.09 -7.38
N ILE A 616 2.36 28.18 -8.17
CA ILE A 616 3.05 27.51 -9.28
C ILE A 616 3.48 28.53 -10.35
N ALA A 617 2.63 29.49 -10.69
CA ALA A 617 3.01 30.58 -11.57
C ALA A 617 4.12 31.47 -11.00
N LYS A 618 4.11 31.76 -9.69
CA LYS A 618 5.18 32.54 -9.03
C LYS A 618 6.52 31.81 -9.01
N LEU A 619 6.54 30.46 -9.02
CA LEU A 619 7.80 29.70 -9.15
C LEU A 619 8.58 30.03 -10.43
N GLN A 620 7.92 30.64 -11.43
CA GLN A 620 8.55 31.24 -12.61
C GLN A 620 9.68 32.23 -12.26
N SER A 621 9.51 33.07 -11.23
CA SER A 621 10.52 34.08 -10.88
C SER A 621 11.78 33.47 -10.27
N ILE A 622 11.70 32.25 -9.74
CA ILE A 622 12.79 31.57 -9.03
C ILE A 622 13.58 30.65 -9.98
N LEU A 623 12.91 30.00 -10.95
CA LEU A 623 13.51 28.94 -11.76
C LEU A 623 13.85 29.34 -13.21
N GLN A 624 13.61 30.60 -13.61
CA GLN A 624 13.82 31.19 -14.95
C GLN A 624 13.06 30.51 -16.12
N ASN A 625 12.72 29.22 -16.04
CA ASN A 625 12.08 28.40 -17.06
C ASN A 625 10.86 27.62 -16.49
N SER A 626 9.81 28.35 -16.08
CA SER A 626 8.56 27.71 -15.63
C SER A 626 7.68 27.30 -16.82
N PRO A 627 7.12 26.08 -16.83
CA PRO A 627 6.13 25.64 -17.82
C PRO A 627 4.89 26.52 -17.89
N ILE A 628 4.52 27.19 -16.79
CA ILE A 628 3.34 28.05 -16.71
C ILE A 628 3.75 29.52 -16.61
N THR A 629 3.15 30.36 -17.46
CA THR A 629 3.29 31.81 -17.49
C THR A 629 1.93 32.49 -17.24
N VAL A 630 1.98 33.72 -16.72
CA VAL A 630 0.80 34.56 -16.50
C VAL A 630 0.85 35.74 -17.46
N PHE A 631 -0.03 35.77 -18.46
CA PHE A 631 -0.08 36.87 -19.45
C PHE A 631 -0.96 38.04 -18.99
N ALA A 632 -1.99 37.76 -18.19
CA ALA A 632 -2.90 38.74 -17.65
C ALA A 632 -3.35 38.31 -16.25
N VAL A 633 -3.94 39.22 -15.46
CA VAL A 633 -4.45 38.90 -14.12
C VAL A 633 -5.38 37.67 -14.19
N ASN A 634 -5.03 36.60 -13.48
CA ASN A 634 -5.77 35.34 -13.43
C ASN A 634 -5.88 34.57 -14.77
N HIS A 635 -4.98 34.84 -15.73
CA HIS A 635 -4.89 34.10 -16.99
C HIS A 635 -3.55 33.38 -17.12
N TYR A 636 -3.61 32.04 -17.13
CA TYR A 636 -2.47 31.14 -17.15
C TYR A 636 -2.34 30.46 -18.51
N THR A 637 -1.11 30.31 -18.97
CA THR A 637 -0.80 29.67 -20.25
C THR A 637 0.44 28.81 -20.14
N PHE A 638 0.50 27.75 -20.95
CA PHE A 638 1.71 26.96 -21.11
C PHE A 638 2.74 27.71 -21.97
N ASN A 639 3.97 27.82 -21.48
CA ASN A 639 5.07 28.44 -22.21
C ASN A 639 5.60 27.50 -23.30
N ARG A 640 5.15 27.74 -24.54
CA ARG A 640 5.54 26.98 -25.72
C ARG A 640 7.00 27.14 -26.11
N GLU A 641 7.67 28.21 -25.70
CA GLU A 641 9.08 28.48 -26.04
C GLU A 641 10.03 27.45 -25.41
N LEU A 642 9.58 26.78 -24.34
CA LEU A 642 10.31 25.72 -23.66
C LEU A 642 10.32 24.40 -24.44
N VAL A 643 9.48 24.28 -25.47
CA VAL A 643 9.34 23.07 -26.30
C VAL A 643 10.18 23.20 -27.56
N GLU A 644 10.90 22.14 -27.91
CA GLU A 644 11.63 22.08 -29.17
C GLU A 644 10.68 22.29 -30.37
N PRO A 645 10.97 23.24 -31.28
CA PRO A 645 10.12 23.53 -32.42
C PRO A 645 10.05 22.34 -33.37
N GLN A 646 8.90 22.19 -34.00
CA GLN A 646 8.73 21.22 -35.08
C GLN A 646 9.61 21.65 -36.25
N GLN A 647 10.54 20.79 -36.69
CA GLN A 647 11.24 21.06 -37.94
C GLN A 647 10.19 21.07 -39.05
N VAL A 648 9.98 22.24 -39.64
CA VAL A 648 9.24 22.36 -40.90
C VAL A 648 10.10 21.64 -41.92
N GLY A 649 9.79 20.38 -42.19
CA GLY A 649 10.42 19.65 -43.26
C GLY A 649 10.17 20.41 -44.55
N ARG A 650 11.25 20.87 -45.18
CA ARG A 650 11.35 20.93 -46.63
C ARG A 650 10.71 19.65 -47.15
N THR A 651 9.72 19.79 -48.02
CA THR A 651 9.29 18.72 -48.90
C THR A 651 10.51 18.27 -49.70
N ASP A 652 11.18 17.20 -49.26
CA ASP A 652 12.06 16.43 -50.14
C ASP A 652 11.15 15.74 -51.15
N ALA A 653 10.87 16.46 -52.24
CA ALA A 653 10.48 15.89 -53.50
C ALA A 653 11.64 15.01 -54.00
N ALA A 654 11.74 13.80 -53.46
CA ALA A 654 12.61 12.73 -53.95
C ALA A 654 12.02 11.35 -53.62
N GLU A 655 10.71 11.19 -53.78
CA GLU A 655 10.07 9.88 -53.93
C GLU A 655 9.38 9.82 -55.30
N SER A 656 10.18 9.77 -56.37
CA SER A 656 9.76 9.28 -57.68
C SER A 656 10.93 8.60 -58.40
N GLY A 657 11.39 7.48 -57.86
CA GLY A 657 12.47 6.71 -58.47
C GLY A 657 12.84 5.49 -57.67
N GLY A 658 11.97 4.48 -57.63
CA GLY A 658 12.25 3.26 -56.88
C GLY A 658 11.20 2.17 -56.98
N GLN A 659 10.49 2.05 -58.12
CA GLN A 659 9.53 0.96 -58.35
C GLN A 659 10.08 -0.16 -59.26
N ASP A 660 11.30 -0.04 -59.77
CA ASP A 660 11.89 -1.03 -60.70
C ASP A 660 12.90 -2.01 -60.07
N HIS A 661 13.30 -1.82 -58.79
CA HIS A 661 14.34 -2.68 -58.17
C HIS A 661 13.83 -3.82 -57.27
N LEU A 662 12.51 -3.93 -57.04
CA LEU A 662 11.90 -4.98 -56.20
C LEU A 662 11.53 -6.27 -56.96
N LEU A 663 11.54 -6.25 -58.29
CA LEU A 663 11.25 -7.43 -59.12
C LEU A 663 12.50 -8.23 -59.51
N ALA A 664 13.71 -7.72 -59.23
CA ALA A 664 14.97 -8.41 -59.50
C ALA A 664 15.48 -9.27 -58.33
N SER A 665 15.23 -8.89 -57.07
CA SER A 665 15.75 -9.62 -55.89
C SER A 665 14.91 -10.82 -55.45
N ILE A 666 13.64 -10.92 -55.89
CA ILE A 666 12.76 -12.05 -55.61
C ILE A 666 13.03 -13.23 -56.57
N ARG A 667 13.81 -13.01 -57.64
CA ARG A 667 14.14 -14.05 -58.63
C ARG A 667 15.37 -14.90 -58.28
N ASP A 668 16.27 -14.41 -57.44
CA ASP A 668 17.55 -15.09 -57.13
C ASP A 668 17.57 -15.94 -55.85
N THR A 669 16.58 -15.84 -54.96
CA THR A 669 16.58 -16.64 -53.72
C THR A 669 15.88 -18.00 -53.83
N ARG A 670 15.44 -18.38 -55.05
CA ARG A 670 14.77 -19.67 -55.30
C ARG A 670 15.68 -20.75 -55.89
N GLN A 671 16.98 -20.49 -56.10
CA GLN A 671 17.88 -21.44 -56.77
C GLN A 671 19.06 -21.99 -55.95
N SER A 672 19.21 -21.67 -54.66
CA SER A 672 20.32 -22.21 -53.83
C SER A 672 19.93 -23.24 -52.76
N ARG A 673 18.71 -23.79 -52.83
CA ARG A 673 18.26 -24.87 -51.91
C ARG A 673 18.32 -26.26 -52.53
N LEU A 674 19.46 -26.65 -53.08
CA LEU A 674 19.81 -28.05 -53.33
C LEU A 674 21.35 -28.12 -53.38
N ASN A 675 21.98 -28.62 -52.31
CA ASN A 675 23.18 -29.47 -52.30
C ASN A 675 23.75 -29.63 -50.88
N GLN A 676 23.73 -30.90 -50.44
CA GLN A 676 24.72 -31.64 -49.62
C GLN A 676 25.03 -31.14 -48.20
N ASP A 677 24.70 -31.86 -47.13
CA ASP A 677 25.06 -33.23 -46.69
C ASP A 677 26.42 -33.31 -45.94
N ASP A 678 26.28 -33.82 -44.71
CA ASP A 678 27.13 -34.73 -43.94
C ASP A 678 28.41 -34.34 -43.16
N ASP A 679 28.39 -34.88 -41.93
CA ASP A 679 29.45 -35.50 -41.10
C ASP A 679 30.45 -34.69 -40.26
N ASN A 680 30.21 -34.69 -38.93
CA ASN A 680 30.94 -35.46 -37.90
C ASN A 680 30.82 -34.79 -36.50
N MET A 681 30.89 -35.42 -35.33
CA MET A 681 30.55 -36.73 -34.76
C MET A 681 30.82 -36.58 -33.23
N THR A 682 29.92 -37.13 -32.39
CA THR A 682 30.05 -37.58 -30.96
C THR A 682 30.98 -36.90 -29.92
N GLU A 683 30.44 -36.63 -28.71
CA GLU A 683 30.71 -37.43 -27.48
C GLU A 683 29.84 -37.05 -26.24
N ILE A 684 29.14 -38.07 -25.70
CA ILE A 684 29.08 -38.53 -24.28
C ILE A 684 28.72 -37.50 -23.18
N THR A 685 27.47 -37.45 -22.71
CA THR A 685 26.91 -38.12 -21.49
C THR A 685 27.74 -38.07 -20.20
N SER A 686 27.30 -37.27 -19.22
CA SER A 686 27.32 -37.63 -17.79
C SER A 686 26.31 -36.76 -17.00
N ARG A 687 25.09 -37.28 -16.83
CA ARG A 687 24.19 -36.84 -15.75
C ARG A 687 24.46 -37.76 -14.57
N THR A 688 25.07 -37.23 -13.52
CA THR A 688 25.28 -37.94 -12.26
C THR A 688 24.03 -37.78 -11.38
N ASP A 689 23.53 -38.92 -10.90
CA ASP A 689 22.39 -39.12 -9.99
C ASP A 689 22.59 -38.54 -8.56
N ASP A 690 23.39 -37.49 -8.39
CA ASP A 690 23.67 -36.86 -7.08
C ASP A 690 22.82 -35.59 -6.81
N ASP A 691 22.04 -35.11 -7.78
CA ASP A 691 21.16 -33.95 -7.61
C ASP A 691 19.78 -34.32 -7.03
N VAL A 692 19.33 -35.56 -7.20
CA VAL A 692 18.00 -36.01 -6.76
C VAL A 692 17.93 -36.24 -5.24
N LEU A 693 19.07 -36.52 -4.59
CA LEU A 693 19.14 -36.72 -3.15
C LEU A 693 19.35 -35.41 -2.37
N ARG A 694 19.84 -34.36 -3.02
CA ARG A 694 19.97 -33.02 -2.42
C ARG A 694 18.62 -32.31 -2.32
N ASP A 695 17.79 -32.46 -3.35
CA ASP A 695 16.42 -31.92 -3.37
C ASP A 695 15.48 -32.67 -2.41
N ALA A 696 15.77 -33.94 -2.08
CA ALA A 696 15.00 -34.72 -1.11
C ALA A 696 15.30 -34.36 0.37
N PHE A 697 16.51 -33.87 0.69
CA PHE A 697 16.87 -33.45 2.06
C PHE A 697 16.48 -32.00 2.37
N GLN A 698 16.25 -31.17 1.36
CA GLN A 698 15.74 -29.80 1.55
C GLN A 698 14.22 -29.75 1.79
N PHE A 699 13.52 -30.87 1.53
CA PHE A 699 12.08 -31.05 1.75
C PHE A 699 11.68 -31.38 3.20
N LEU A 700 12.64 -31.60 4.11
CA LEU A 700 12.38 -31.96 5.52
C LEU A 700 12.37 -30.77 6.49
N HIS A 701 12.61 -29.55 6.01
CA HIS A 701 12.45 -28.30 6.78
C HIS A 701 11.42 -27.34 6.19
N ALA A 702 10.78 -27.68 5.07
CA ALA A 702 9.65 -26.93 4.52
C ALA A 702 8.37 -27.33 5.29
N SER A 703 7.87 -26.43 6.14
CA SER A 703 6.52 -26.57 6.69
C SER A 703 5.50 -26.51 5.54
N PRO A 704 4.50 -27.40 5.50
CA PRO A 704 3.56 -27.44 4.40
C PRO A 704 2.49 -26.36 4.55
N ASP A 705 2.30 -25.63 3.45
CA ASP A 705 1.15 -24.81 3.06
C ASP A 705 -0.05 -24.82 4.01
N GLY A 706 -0.15 -23.75 4.78
CA GLY A 706 -1.40 -23.18 5.25
C GLY A 706 -1.36 -21.69 4.92
N ASP A 707 -2.43 -21.18 4.32
CA ASP A 707 -2.65 -19.79 3.90
C ASP A 707 -2.65 -18.78 5.09
N ASP A 708 -1.62 -18.77 5.93
CA ASP A 708 -1.50 -17.92 7.14
C ASP A 708 -0.26 -16.99 7.09
N GLU A 709 0.44 -16.88 5.95
CA GLU A 709 1.55 -15.93 5.78
C GLU A 709 1.11 -14.44 5.82
N GLY A 710 -0.20 -14.16 5.88
CA GLY A 710 -0.73 -12.80 6.09
C GLY A 710 -0.86 -12.37 7.55
N ASP A 711 -0.59 -13.28 8.50
CA ASP A 711 -0.98 -13.14 9.90
C ASP A 711 0.21 -12.87 10.85
N GLU A 712 1.42 -12.77 10.30
CA GLU A 712 2.62 -12.47 11.08
C GLU A 712 2.82 -10.95 11.20
N ILE A 713 2.42 -10.39 12.33
CA ILE A 713 2.90 -9.08 12.77
C ILE A 713 4.39 -9.25 13.12
N VAL A 714 5.25 -9.02 12.13
CA VAL A 714 6.68 -8.80 12.39
C VAL A 714 6.82 -7.39 12.95
N TRP A 715 6.81 -7.27 14.28
CA TRP A 715 7.19 -6.04 14.96
C TRP A 715 8.71 -5.85 14.77
N ASP A 716 9.13 -4.93 13.90
CA ASP A 716 10.56 -4.63 13.69
C ASP A 716 11.07 -3.65 14.78
N PRO A 717 12.06 -4.03 15.61
CA PRO A 717 12.50 -3.26 16.77
C PRO A 717 13.43 -2.06 16.47
N ARG A 718 13.36 -1.41 15.31
CA ARG A 718 14.31 -0.32 14.98
C ARG A 718 13.66 1.00 14.55
N PRO A 719 13.78 2.06 15.35
CA PRO A 719 13.87 3.40 14.75
C PRO A 719 15.21 3.46 14.01
N THR A 720 15.17 3.61 12.69
CA THR A 720 16.33 4.12 11.97
C THR A 720 16.58 5.53 12.48
N VAL A 721 17.70 5.74 13.16
CA VAL A 721 18.23 7.09 13.39
C VAL A 721 18.57 7.64 12.00
N THR A 722 17.65 8.38 11.40
CA THR A 722 17.94 9.15 10.21
C THR A 722 18.59 10.45 10.68
N ASN A 723 19.90 10.55 10.51
CA ASN A 723 20.54 11.85 10.47
C ASN A 723 19.95 12.63 9.29
N ASP A 724 19.48 13.85 9.54
CA ASP A 724 19.02 14.77 8.50
C ASP A 724 20.07 14.89 7.39
N PRO A 725 19.72 14.72 6.11
CA PRO A 725 20.54 15.23 5.03
C PRO A 725 20.29 16.74 4.94
N CYS A 726 21.11 17.52 5.66
CA CYS A 726 21.33 18.92 5.30
C CYS A 726 21.78 18.97 3.84
N ASP A 727 21.06 19.75 3.04
CA ASP A 727 21.39 20.07 1.65
C ASP A 727 22.69 20.91 1.62
N PRO A 728 23.74 20.50 0.90
CA PRO A 728 24.95 21.31 0.76
C PRO A 728 24.79 22.25 -0.44
N GLY A 729 24.47 23.52 -0.19
CA GLY A 729 24.54 24.54 -1.23
C GLY A 729 23.77 25.80 -0.92
N ASP A 730 24.37 26.68 -0.11
CA ASP A 730 24.33 28.13 -0.35
C ASP A 730 25.46 28.77 0.48
N THR A 731 26.59 29.00 -0.19
CA THR A 731 27.65 29.90 0.27
C THR A 731 27.45 31.26 -0.38
N PHE A 732 27.47 32.34 0.39
CA PHE A 732 28.23 33.61 0.20
C PHE A 732 27.79 34.61 1.31
N GLU A 733 28.66 34.85 2.30
CA GLU A 733 29.39 36.13 2.56
C GLU A 733 28.55 37.25 3.20
N THR A 734 28.95 38.05 4.20
CA THR A 734 30.18 38.30 4.98
C THR A 734 29.78 39.16 6.20
N SER A 735 30.43 39.00 7.37
CA SER A 735 30.90 40.15 8.18
C SER A 735 31.71 39.71 9.42
N LYS A 736 33.04 39.87 9.31
CA LYS A 736 34.00 40.48 10.25
C LYS A 736 33.98 40.12 11.77
N GLU A 737 35.03 39.36 12.13
CA GLU A 737 36.07 39.69 13.13
C GLU A 737 35.91 39.38 14.65
N PRO A 738 37.03 39.21 15.41
CA PRO A 738 37.27 38.03 16.25
C PRO A 738 37.63 38.33 17.73
N CYS A 739 37.67 37.32 18.61
CA CYS A 739 38.54 37.24 19.81
C CYS A 739 38.47 35.81 20.41
N LYS A 740 39.57 35.04 20.45
CA LYS A 740 40.62 34.96 21.50
C LYS A 740 40.19 34.28 22.81
N ALA A 741 40.77 33.08 23.00
CA ALA A 741 41.41 32.50 24.20
C ALA A 741 40.72 32.58 25.58
N PHE A 742 40.67 31.46 26.30
CA PHE A 742 41.48 31.25 27.51
C PHE A 742 41.37 29.79 28.02
N ALA A 743 42.52 29.20 28.33
CA ALA A 743 42.69 27.94 29.03
C ALA A 743 42.92 28.19 30.52
N HIS A 744 42.44 27.28 31.39
CA HIS A 744 42.99 26.92 32.72
C HIS A 744 42.12 25.73 33.22
N ALA A 745 42.62 24.49 33.21
CA ALA A 745 43.51 23.86 34.19
C ALA A 745 42.83 23.58 35.55
N LEU A 746 42.67 22.29 35.88
CA LEU A 746 42.95 21.74 37.21
C LEU A 746 43.23 20.24 37.07
N GLU A 747 44.49 19.90 37.33
CA GLU A 747 45.07 18.56 37.42
C GLU A 747 44.74 17.89 38.77
N GLY A 748 44.86 16.57 38.79
CA GLY A 748 44.85 15.74 39.99
C GLY A 748 45.28 14.32 39.64
N ASP A 749 46.60 14.12 39.61
CA ASP A 749 47.33 12.86 39.42
C ASP A 749 46.91 11.72 40.37
N VAL A 750 47.18 10.47 39.97
CA VAL A 750 48.15 9.55 40.65
C VAL A 750 48.08 8.11 40.07
N SER A 751 49.19 7.73 39.42
CA SER A 751 49.93 6.44 39.47
C SER A 751 49.57 5.19 38.63
N ILE A 752 50.51 4.94 37.70
CA ILE A 752 50.97 3.76 36.92
C ILE A 752 51.75 2.80 37.90
N PRO A 753 51.94 1.45 37.72
CA PRO A 753 52.69 0.91 36.57
C PRO A 753 52.49 -0.52 36.02
N ARG A 754 53.05 -0.66 34.80
CA ARG A 754 53.45 -1.82 33.95
C ARG A 754 54.24 -2.89 34.74
N ILE A 755 54.40 -4.15 34.29
CA ILE A 755 55.33 -4.66 33.24
C ILE A 755 55.05 -6.17 33.02
N GLY A 756 54.88 -6.68 31.79
CA GLY A 756 55.88 -7.49 31.02
C GLY A 756 55.41 -8.96 30.90
N GLY A 757 55.67 -9.80 29.89
CA GLY A 757 56.47 -9.80 28.66
C GLY A 757 56.68 -11.28 28.23
N HIS A 758 56.87 -11.55 26.92
CA HIS A 758 57.23 -12.84 26.26
C HIS A 758 56.13 -13.91 26.10
N GLY A 759 56.00 -14.68 25.01
CA GLY A 759 56.71 -14.80 23.74
C GLY A 759 56.35 -16.11 23.00
N SER A 760 56.41 -16.10 21.67
CA SER A 760 56.73 -17.22 20.74
C SER A 760 55.75 -18.39 20.43
N ARG A 761 55.33 -18.39 19.14
CA ARG A 761 55.59 -19.40 18.05
C ARG A 761 54.87 -20.78 17.96
N ARG A 762 54.53 -21.08 16.68
CA ARG A 762 54.34 -22.36 15.92
C ARG A 762 52.98 -23.07 16.07
N ILE A 763 52.20 -23.39 15.02
CA ILE A 763 52.36 -24.05 13.70
C ILE A 763 52.14 -25.59 13.73
N TYR A 764 51.21 -26.03 12.84
CA TYR A 764 51.00 -27.32 12.14
C TYR A 764 50.09 -28.46 12.69
N ASP A 765 49.05 -28.74 11.88
CA ASP A 765 48.72 -30.00 11.16
C ASP A 765 47.85 -31.16 11.70
N ARG A 766 46.98 -31.60 10.77
CA ARG A 766 46.56 -32.97 10.36
C ARG A 766 45.73 -33.86 11.32
N ALA A 767 45.00 -34.90 10.90
CA ALA A 767 44.28 -35.31 9.68
C ALA A 767 43.83 -36.79 9.87
N ARG A 768 42.63 -37.13 9.35
CA ARG A 768 42.18 -38.39 8.68
C ARG A 768 42.03 -39.77 9.39
N SER A 769 40.96 -40.44 8.90
CA SER A 769 40.73 -41.90 8.65
C SER A 769 40.20 -42.75 9.83
N SER A 770 39.36 -43.79 9.72
CA SER A 770 38.55 -44.46 8.67
C SER A 770 37.79 -45.67 9.31
N GLN A 771 36.86 -46.33 8.58
CA GLN A 771 36.27 -47.69 8.78
C GLN A 771 35.14 -47.81 9.85
N ARG A 772 34.02 -48.57 9.72
CA ARG A 772 33.67 -49.85 9.00
C ARG A 772 32.11 -50.11 8.97
N ARG A 773 31.62 -51.01 8.08
CA ARG A 773 30.22 -51.57 7.95
C ARG A 773 29.91 -52.73 8.92
N PRO A 774 28.65 -53.27 9.03
CA PRO A 774 28.13 -54.42 8.22
C PRO A 774 26.62 -54.29 7.79
N GLN A 775 26.15 -54.69 6.58
CA GLN A 775 25.73 -55.99 5.98
C GLN A 775 24.24 -56.44 6.17
N TRP A 776 23.66 -56.96 5.08
CA TRP A 776 22.24 -57.28 4.70
C TRP A 776 21.74 -58.69 5.12
N PRO A 777 20.45 -59.10 4.89
CA PRO A 777 20.00 -59.80 3.64
C PRO A 777 18.55 -59.46 3.15
N SER A 778 18.24 -59.27 1.84
CA SER A 778 17.82 -60.24 0.77
C SER A 778 16.30 -60.46 0.55
N HIS A 779 15.76 -59.90 -0.56
CA HIS A 779 14.77 -60.36 -1.60
C HIS A 779 13.86 -61.62 -1.41
N PRO A 780 12.71 -61.80 -2.13
CA PRO A 780 12.53 -61.56 -3.59
C PRO A 780 11.14 -61.06 -4.13
N GLU A 781 11.15 -60.64 -5.41
CA GLU A 781 10.03 -60.47 -6.37
C GLU A 781 9.44 -61.85 -6.86
N PRO A 782 8.60 -62.05 -7.93
CA PRO A 782 7.98 -61.15 -8.95
C PRO A 782 6.53 -61.50 -9.42
N PHE A 783 6.07 -60.74 -10.44
CA PHE A 783 5.15 -61.07 -11.58
C PHE A 783 3.81 -60.33 -11.67
N GLY A 784 3.56 -59.76 -12.87
CA GLY A 784 2.20 -59.35 -13.27
C GLY A 784 2.11 -58.35 -14.44
N VAL A 785 2.60 -58.73 -15.62
CA VAL A 785 2.35 -58.07 -16.92
C VAL A 785 0.85 -58.04 -17.23
N LEU A 786 0.32 -56.94 -17.78
CA LEU A 786 -0.56 -56.96 -18.97
C LEU A 786 -0.80 -55.55 -19.55
N ARG A 787 -0.41 -55.42 -20.82
CA ARG A 787 -0.82 -54.38 -21.78
C ARG A 787 -2.31 -54.53 -22.09
N THR A 788 -3.00 -53.43 -22.42
CA THR A 788 -3.84 -53.37 -23.64
C THR A 788 -4.15 -51.93 -24.06
N THR A 789 -3.87 -51.68 -25.33
CA THR A 789 -4.23 -50.57 -26.22
C THR A 789 -5.60 -50.79 -26.86
N ALA A 790 -6.39 -49.72 -27.09
CA ALA A 790 -7.30 -49.48 -28.25
C ALA A 790 -8.17 -48.23 -27.91
N SER A 791 -8.19 -47.11 -28.64
CA SER A 791 -8.55 -46.80 -30.04
C SER A 791 -10.06 -46.80 -30.36
N PHE A 792 -10.55 -45.57 -30.59
CA PHE A 792 -11.41 -45.08 -31.70
C PHE A 792 -12.88 -45.53 -31.93
N ALA A 793 -13.62 -44.53 -32.46
CA ALA A 793 -14.82 -44.56 -33.32
C ALA A 793 -16.20 -44.51 -32.61
N LEU A 794 -16.90 -43.37 -32.65
CA LEU A 794 -17.90 -42.93 -33.66
C LEU A 794 -19.31 -43.47 -33.40
N TRP A 795 -20.30 -42.58 -33.31
CA TRP A 795 -21.53 -42.65 -34.12
C TRP A 795 -22.34 -41.34 -34.07
N ARG A 796 -23.02 -41.08 -35.19
CA ARG A 796 -23.71 -39.86 -35.64
C ARG A 796 -25.21 -39.84 -35.25
N GLY A 797 -25.71 -38.64 -34.91
CA GLY A 797 -27.04 -38.03 -35.21
C GLY A 797 -28.36 -38.82 -35.01
N PRO A 798 -29.56 -38.24 -35.29
CA PRO A 798 -29.86 -36.90 -35.81
C PRO A 798 -31.06 -36.15 -35.14
N PHE A 799 -31.33 -34.94 -35.67
CA PHE A 799 -32.47 -33.99 -35.52
C PHE A 799 -33.89 -34.58 -35.71
N PRO A 800 -34.99 -33.90 -35.26
CA PRO A 800 -35.70 -32.78 -35.96
C PRO A 800 -36.18 -31.65 -34.99
N SER A 801 -36.42 -30.36 -35.30
CA SER A 801 -37.00 -29.55 -36.40
C SER A 801 -38.53 -29.27 -36.30
N SER A 802 -38.88 -28.00 -36.58
CA SER A 802 -40.21 -27.35 -36.77
C SER A 802 -40.98 -26.86 -35.52
N LYS A 803 -41.71 -25.73 -35.47
CA LYS A 803 -41.83 -24.45 -36.20
C LYS A 803 -42.74 -23.54 -35.30
N PRO A 804 -42.84 -22.22 -35.55
CA PRO A 804 -43.48 -21.22 -34.67
C PRO A 804 -44.92 -20.85 -35.08
N GLN A 805 -45.70 -20.23 -34.18
CA GLN A 805 -46.96 -19.56 -34.53
C GLN A 805 -47.15 -18.22 -33.80
N HIS A 806 -47.63 -17.25 -34.59
CA HIS A 806 -48.06 -15.89 -34.32
C HIS A 806 -49.35 -15.81 -33.48
N LEU A 807 -49.57 -14.65 -32.83
CA LEU A 807 -50.76 -13.76 -32.85
C LEU A 807 -50.79 -12.93 -31.53
N VAL A 808 -51.31 -11.71 -31.36
CA VAL A 808 -51.78 -10.55 -32.16
C VAL A 808 -52.17 -9.48 -31.10
N HIS A 809 -52.17 -8.21 -31.52
CA HIS A 809 -52.57 -6.97 -30.85
C HIS A 809 -53.73 -6.96 -29.81
N SER A 810 -53.62 -6.05 -28.82
CA SER A 810 -54.51 -4.87 -28.62
C SER A 810 -53.98 -4.01 -27.43
N THR A 811 -53.63 -2.71 -27.56
CA THR A 811 -54.49 -1.50 -27.33
C THR A 811 -55.50 -1.64 -26.18
N SER A 812 -55.82 -0.69 -25.31
CA SER A 812 -55.49 0.72 -25.00
C SER A 812 -56.38 1.08 -23.78
N GLN A 813 -55.93 1.98 -22.89
CA GLN A 813 -56.74 2.95 -22.11
C GLN A 813 -57.96 2.49 -21.25
N ARG A 814 -57.93 2.77 -19.93
CA ARG A 814 -58.65 3.89 -19.23
C ARG A 814 -58.72 3.73 -17.70
N ASP A 815 -58.55 4.88 -17.05
CA ASP A 815 -59.22 5.42 -15.85
C ASP A 815 -59.22 4.65 -14.52
N ALA A 816 -58.40 5.12 -13.56
CA ALA A 816 -58.83 5.76 -12.30
C ALA A 816 -57.61 6.28 -11.53
#